data_AF-A0A812CPN0-F1
#
_entry.id   AF-A0A812CPN0-F1
#
_cell.length_a   1.000
_cell.length_b   1.000
_cell.length_c   1.000
_cell.angle_alpha   90.00
_cell.angle_beta   90.00
_cell.angle_gamma   90.00
#
_symmetry.space_group_name_H-M   'P 1'
#
loop_
_entity.id
_entity.type
_entity.pdbx_description
1 polymer ?
#
loop_
_entity_poly.entity_id
_entity_poly.type
_entity_poly.pdbx_seq_one_letter_code
_entity_poly.pdbx_strand_id
1 'polypeptide(L)'
;MDRTSRSELLKIVESQKEKIQRYEARLRDIVSAYKGLLKEKEALEASFQCLTNSKQQANKKLSSASVDNGDKDNDQEKSDKEKCGFSDPLQVNSEDDCTESEDRVATLTSSLATLTNEKTRLESNYLAEKKLLKQEYEDLQKKLEEKEEISLKKQEEQEKCINELKQKLRAQQLEREQEQTDHAFMLRELQKLVNDGRTAREDLEYQLELTQSSLQAKEKATSQSEQYEKRIHDLSNELKVLRNRLKAAEEKANQPSPLLLQLQMEMGSLKSQYQTQVCQEQQRANEAEENLNTMAEQSEERVSGLEAKLSELSEVVGNYERLRLQDQQAIQRLKERVAQLDTENMALVQAARTPDIKKDLDENDSDTNLDIQALVTKIGKLKKLLKLALHQKTERTYELEGVFYSDLTAECSLCKKYEHELSTLKEEYERYKIRAQAILKSKSLKENTSQDEVLREQMNELREKIKSMHVQHDNEMQKNLDKIDSLHKVVSSLQEKHKAERNQMISEHQHQLSELEGELKKQRKRTVSMLIEKDQEIESLRSLANLPSYDNDFYSESKPTTESAQTRVSPERSDENTSLDEEQTVNLLLKNTPSGPGDMPLLHFAQETARKEVEISSLRCKKYQLETALRELQHAALTKEQRMSEELIRLEELVHKQKRDKSREGANLEYLKNVIYKFLICTDSAGRQKMLNAIVTILEFSPKERDKVQTFWKSRW
;
A
#
# COMPACT_ATOMS: atom_id res chain seq x y z
N MET A 1 -17.15 70.58 16.33
CA MET A 1 -15.96 70.75 17.21
C MET A 1 -16.30 71.55 18.48
N ASP A 2 -17.49 72.15 18.57
CA ASP A 2 -17.72 73.35 19.40
C ASP A 2 -18.22 73.03 20.82
N ARG A 3 -18.56 71.76 21.10
CA ARG A 3 -19.06 71.32 22.41
C ARG A 3 -17.95 71.23 23.47
N THR A 4 -16.70 70.92 23.09
CA THR A 4 -15.56 70.87 24.02
C THR A 4 -15.18 72.28 24.48
N SER A 5 -14.98 73.22 23.55
CA SER A 5 -14.72 74.63 23.87
C SER A 5 -15.82 75.25 24.75
N ARG A 6 -17.10 74.96 24.47
CA ARG A 6 -18.21 75.41 25.33
C ARG A 6 -18.18 74.80 26.74
N SER A 7 -17.73 73.55 26.90
CA SER A 7 -17.57 72.91 28.21
C SER A 7 -16.41 73.51 29.01
N GLU A 8 -15.29 73.81 28.34
CA GLU A 8 -14.14 74.49 28.95
C GLU A 8 -14.49 75.92 29.39
N LEU A 9 -15.20 76.68 28.56
CA LEU A 9 -15.70 78.01 28.92
C LEU A 9 -16.66 77.97 30.12
N LEU A 10 -17.54 76.96 30.21
CA LEU A 10 -18.41 76.78 31.38
C LEU A 10 -17.61 76.51 32.66
N LYS A 11 -16.60 75.62 32.61
CA LYS A 11 -15.69 75.36 33.74
C LYS A 11 -14.92 76.61 34.17
N ILE A 12 -14.48 77.43 33.20
CA ILE A 12 -13.83 78.71 33.49
C ILE A 12 -14.79 79.66 34.22
N VAL A 13 -16.02 79.81 33.73
CA VAL A 13 -17.06 80.65 34.37
C VAL A 13 -17.43 80.14 35.77
N GLU A 14 -17.51 78.83 35.99
CA GLU A 14 -17.72 78.25 37.32
C GLU A 14 -16.55 78.54 38.25
N SER A 15 -15.30 78.34 37.80
CA SER A 15 -14.10 78.68 38.58
C SER A 15 -13.98 80.18 38.90
N GLN A 16 -14.47 81.05 38.01
CA GLN A 16 -14.54 82.50 38.23
C GLN A 16 -15.62 82.86 39.25
N LYS A 17 -16.81 82.23 39.19
CA LYS A 17 -17.86 82.40 40.20
C LYS A 17 -17.40 81.97 41.59
N GLU A 18 -16.71 80.84 41.71
CA GLU A 18 -16.12 80.42 42.99
C GLU A 18 -15.10 81.44 43.52
N LYS A 19 -14.20 81.93 42.66
CA LYS A 19 -13.23 82.96 43.05
C LYS A 19 -13.93 84.25 43.53
N ILE A 20 -14.96 84.71 42.81
CA ILE A 20 -15.76 85.88 43.20
C ILE A 20 -16.43 85.65 44.55
N GLN A 21 -17.07 84.50 44.78
CA GLN A 21 -17.69 84.18 46.09
C GLN A 21 -16.67 84.15 47.24
N ARG A 22 -15.45 83.62 47.01
CA ARG A 22 -14.37 83.65 48.01
C ARG A 22 -13.90 85.09 48.30
N TYR A 23 -13.80 85.94 47.28
CA TYR A 23 -13.47 87.36 47.48
C TYR A 23 -14.60 88.14 48.16
N GLU A 24 -15.86 87.90 47.82
CA GLU A 24 -17.02 88.49 48.51
C GLU A 24 -17.09 88.09 49.99
N ALA A 25 -16.87 86.81 50.30
CA ALA A 25 -16.81 86.33 51.68
C ALA A 25 -15.69 87.05 52.45
N ARG A 26 -14.45 86.99 51.93
CA ARG A 26 -13.31 87.65 52.54
C ARG A 26 -13.50 89.18 52.69
N LEU A 27 -14.18 89.83 51.75
CA LEU A 27 -14.47 91.26 51.83
C LEU A 27 -15.59 91.56 52.85
N ARG A 28 -16.61 90.70 52.99
CA ARG A 28 -17.58 90.77 54.09
C ARG A 28 -16.89 90.61 55.46
N ASP A 29 -15.95 89.69 55.57
CA ASP A 29 -15.19 89.45 56.81
C ASP A 29 -14.29 90.63 57.15
N ILE A 30 -13.56 91.19 56.17
CA ILE A 30 -12.75 92.40 56.34
C ILE A 30 -13.63 93.60 56.75
N VAL A 31 -14.81 93.78 56.14
CA VAL A 31 -15.75 94.84 56.53
C VAL A 31 -16.33 94.62 57.93
N SER A 32 -16.56 93.37 58.33
CA SER A 32 -17.01 93.02 59.68
C SER A 32 -15.94 93.31 60.73
N ALA A 33 -14.69 92.89 60.46
CA ALA A 33 -13.53 93.16 61.30
C ALA A 33 -13.24 94.67 61.40
N TYR A 34 -13.30 95.39 60.28
CA TYR A 34 -13.13 96.85 60.26
C TYR A 34 -14.22 97.57 61.07
N LYS A 35 -15.49 97.12 60.99
CA LYS A 35 -16.57 97.65 61.84
C LYS A 35 -16.39 97.32 63.32
N GLY A 36 -15.82 96.16 63.66
CA GLY A 36 -15.44 95.82 65.04
C GLY A 36 -14.34 96.76 65.55
N LEU A 37 -13.22 96.83 64.82
CA LEU A 37 -12.09 97.72 65.11
C LEU A 37 -12.51 99.20 65.20
N LEU A 38 -13.46 99.63 64.38
CA LEU A 38 -13.98 101.00 64.40
C LEU A 38 -14.78 101.27 65.68
N LYS A 39 -15.59 100.33 66.17
CA LYS A 39 -16.25 100.44 67.48
C LYS A 39 -15.24 100.42 68.64
N GLU A 40 -14.23 99.54 68.58
CA GLU A 40 -13.15 99.51 69.57
C GLU A 40 -12.41 100.85 69.58
N LYS A 41 -12.13 101.41 68.40
CA LYS A 41 -11.53 102.73 68.24
C LYS A 41 -12.43 103.83 68.79
N GLU A 42 -13.73 103.85 68.50
CA GLU A 42 -14.68 104.84 69.04
C GLU A 42 -14.77 104.75 70.57
N ALA A 43 -14.79 103.54 71.14
CA ALA A 43 -14.75 103.31 72.59
C ALA A 43 -13.43 103.76 73.23
N LEU A 44 -12.30 103.52 72.55
CA LEU A 44 -10.98 103.98 72.97
C LEU A 44 -10.80 105.49 72.81
N GLU A 45 -11.37 106.12 71.78
CA GLU A 45 -11.36 107.58 71.60
C GLU A 45 -12.28 108.26 72.62
N ALA A 46 -13.45 107.69 72.95
CA ALA A 46 -14.32 108.19 74.02
C ALA A 46 -13.63 108.11 75.39
N SER A 47 -13.04 106.96 75.74
CA SER A 47 -12.29 106.80 77.00
C SER A 47 -11.04 107.70 77.04
N PHE A 48 -10.32 107.84 75.91
CA PHE A 48 -9.19 108.76 75.80
C PHE A 48 -9.62 110.21 75.99
N GLN A 49 -10.72 110.66 75.37
CA GLN A 49 -11.26 112.02 75.52
C GLN A 49 -11.62 112.32 76.98
N CYS A 50 -12.30 111.40 77.67
CA CYS A 50 -12.57 111.51 79.12
C CYS A 50 -11.26 111.64 79.94
N LEU A 51 -10.25 110.84 79.62
CA LEU A 51 -8.94 110.85 80.31
C LEU A 51 -8.11 112.11 79.98
N THR A 52 -8.16 112.65 78.76
CA THR A 52 -7.48 113.90 78.42
C THR A 52 -8.15 115.11 79.03
N ASN A 53 -9.49 115.13 79.09
CA ASN A 53 -10.23 116.22 79.76
C ASN A 53 -9.93 116.21 81.28
N SER A 54 -9.82 115.02 81.88
CA SER A 54 -9.33 114.85 83.26
C SER A 54 -7.89 115.38 83.44
N LYS A 55 -6.95 115.04 82.55
CA LYS A 55 -5.58 115.60 82.58
C LYS A 55 -5.53 117.12 82.39
N GLN A 56 -6.41 117.69 81.57
CA GLN A 56 -6.48 119.15 81.38
C GLN A 56 -7.06 119.87 82.60
N GLN A 57 -8.09 119.31 83.26
CA GLN A 57 -8.58 119.82 84.54
C GLN A 57 -7.54 119.69 85.66
N ALA A 58 -6.77 118.58 85.70
CA ALA A 58 -5.68 118.38 86.65
C ALA A 58 -4.51 119.36 86.44
N ASN A 59 -4.01 119.52 85.21
CA ASN A 59 -2.91 120.47 84.92
C ASN A 59 -3.29 121.93 85.23
N LYS A 60 -4.58 122.29 85.19
CA LYS A 60 -5.07 123.63 85.55
C LYS A 60 -5.10 123.89 87.07
N LYS A 61 -4.95 122.85 87.91
CA LYS A 61 -4.80 122.92 89.38
C LYS A 61 -3.33 122.82 89.85
N LEU A 62 -2.36 122.67 88.92
CA LEU A 62 -0.94 122.42 89.24
C LEU A 62 0.01 123.61 88.95
N SER A 63 -0.50 124.76 88.49
CA SER A 63 0.31 125.97 88.24
C SER A 63 0.36 126.95 89.43
N SER A 64 0.08 126.50 90.66
CA SER A 64 -0.01 127.36 91.85
C SER A 64 0.49 126.71 93.15
N ALA A 65 1.67 126.08 93.11
CA ALA A 65 2.54 125.86 94.28
C ALA A 65 3.97 125.54 93.79
N SER A 66 4.98 126.02 94.49
CA SER A 66 6.38 126.02 94.04
C SER A 66 7.35 125.55 95.12
N VAL A 67 8.42 124.82 94.72
CA VAL A 67 9.61 124.44 95.54
C VAL A 67 9.27 123.39 96.63
N ASP A 68 9.91 122.22 96.74
CA ASP A 68 11.36 122.03 97.00
C ASP A 68 11.90 120.59 96.76
N ASN A 69 13.23 120.47 96.84
CA ASN A 69 14.22 119.35 96.76
C ASN A 69 13.88 117.87 97.12
N GLY A 70 14.74 116.96 96.59
CA GLY A 70 15.06 115.62 97.12
C GLY A 70 14.56 114.45 96.24
N ASP A 71 15.35 113.77 95.40
CA ASP A 71 16.61 112.99 95.57
C ASP A 71 16.42 111.56 96.13
N LYS A 72 16.93 110.56 95.37
CA LYS A 72 17.21 109.13 95.66
C LYS A 72 16.13 108.01 95.61
N ASP A 73 16.42 107.08 94.70
CA ASP A 73 16.71 105.64 94.87
C ASP A 73 15.75 104.64 95.57
N ASN A 74 15.54 103.56 94.80
CA ASN A 74 15.55 102.13 95.17
C ASN A 74 14.38 101.42 95.92
N ASP A 75 13.92 100.38 95.22
CA ASP A 75 13.79 98.98 95.67
C ASP A 75 12.65 98.47 96.57
N GLN A 76 12.29 97.23 96.20
CA GLN A 76 11.83 96.10 97.03
C GLN A 76 10.38 95.99 97.53
N GLU A 77 9.70 95.02 96.89
CA GLU A 77 9.10 93.82 97.49
C GLU A 77 7.92 93.88 98.50
N LYS A 78 7.10 92.83 98.34
CA LYS A 78 6.35 92.06 99.36
C LYS A 78 4.96 92.52 99.83
N SER A 79 3.99 91.84 99.22
CA SER A 79 3.07 90.86 99.85
C SER A 79 2.06 91.28 100.93
N ASP A 80 0.89 90.67 100.75
CA ASP A 80 -0.14 90.31 101.72
C ASP A 80 -1.22 91.33 102.13
N LYS A 81 -2.47 90.91 101.87
CA LYS A 81 -3.60 90.74 102.83
C LYS A 81 -3.53 91.58 104.12
N GLU A 82 -4.59 92.25 104.57
CA GLU A 82 -5.99 91.81 104.55
C GLU A 82 -6.95 92.96 104.95
N LYS A 83 -8.22 92.90 104.47
CA LYS A 83 -9.48 93.34 105.15
C LYS A 83 -9.73 94.77 105.68
N CYS A 84 -11.03 95.10 105.66
CA CYS A 84 -11.79 96.00 106.55
C CYS A 84 -11.63 97.53 106.43
N GLY A 85 -12.56 98.16 105.70
CA GLY A 85 -13.78 98.74 106.32
C GLY A 85 -13.71 100.11 107.02
N PHE A 86 -14.73 100.94 106.76
CA PHE A 86 -15.04 102.24 107.41
C PHE A 86 -14.01 103.36 107.06
N SER A 87 -14.37 104.65 106.90
CA SER A 87 -15.61 105.38 107.21
C SER A 87 -15.84 106.49 106.17
N ASP A 88 -17.09 106.92 106.05
CA ASP A 88 -17.50 108.16 105.34
C ASP A 88 -17.08 109.43 106.12
N PRO A 89 -16.39 110.40 105.49
CA PRO A 89 -16.24 111.77 105.97
C PRO A 89 -16.91 112.78 105.02
N LEU A 90 -18.24 112.85 105.09
CA LEU A 90 -19.13 114.00 104.91
C LEU A 90 -18.50 115.38 104.58
N GLN A 91 -19.18 116.06 103.64
CA GLN A 91 -19.33 117.52 103.50
C GLN A 91 -18.08 118.37 103.17
N VAL A 92 -18.04 118.93 101.94
CA VAL A 92 -18.54 120.30 101.65
C VAL A 92 -19.03 120.38 100.20
N ASN A 93 -20.15 121.07 100.01
CA ASN A 93 -20.87 121.33 98.75
C ASN A 93 -20.02 121.66 97.51
N SER A 94 -20.24 120.89 96.44
CA SER A 94 -20.14 121.34 95.04
C SER A 94 -20.91 120.36 94.13
N GLU A 95 -22.22 120.59 93.97
CA GLU A 95 -23.15 119.67 93.31
C GLU A 95 -22.91 119.51 91.78
N ASP A 96 -22.06 120.37 91.19
CA ASP A 96 -21.67 120.32 89.77
C ASP A 96 -20.52 119.35 89.45
N ASP A 97 -19.68 118.95 90.43
CA ASP A 97 -18.56 118.02 90.19
C ASP A 97 -19.00 116.54 90.20
N CYS A 98 -20.13 116.21 90.83
CA CYS A 98 -20.60 114.82 90.98
C CYS A 98 -21.19 114.28 89.67
N THR A 99 -22.05 115.06 89.01
CA THR A 99 -22.68 114.71 87.72
C THR A 99 -21.63 114.54 86.60
N GLU A 100 -20.68 115.46 86.49
CA GLU A 100 -19.55 115.32 85.56
C GLU A 100 -18.73 114.06 85.83
N SER A 101 -18.60 113.62 87.08
CA SER A 101 -17.84 112.40 87.43
C SER A 101 -18.64 111.11 87.16
N GLU A 102 -19.95 111.11 87.39
CA GLU A 102 -20.86 110.00 87.08
C GLU A 102 -20.93 109.73 85.57
N ASP A 103 -21.08 110.77 84.74
CA ASP A 103 -21.09 110.64 83.27
C ASP A 103 -19.76 110.09 82.71
N ARG A 104 -18.62 110.46 83.33
CA ARG A 104 -17.31 109.90 82.99
C ARG A 104 -17.21 108.42 83.36
N VAL A 105 -17.69 108.02 84.54
CA VAL A 105 -17.72 106.61 84.97
C VAL A 105 -18.66 105.79 84.08
N ALA A 106 -19.83 106.32 83.72
CA ALA A 106 -20.75 105.68 82.77
C ALA A 106 -20.11 105.47 81.39
N THR A 107 -19.43 106.50 80.86
CA THR A 107 -18.73 106.44 79.56
C THR A 107 -17.59 105.41 79.58
N LEU A 108 -16.75 105.41 80.63
CA LEU A 108 -15.68 104.43 80.79
C LEU A 108 -16.24 103.00 80.95
N THR A 109 -17.30 102.82 81.74
CA THR A 109 -17.95 101.52 81.93
C THR A 109 -18.55 100.99 80.62
N SER A 110 -19.17 101.86 79.82
CA SER A 110 -19.66 101.54 78.48
C SER A 110 -18.52 101.11 77.55
N SER A 111 -17.42 101.88 77.51
CA SER A 111 -16.24 101.54 76.68
C SER A 111 -15.63 100.19 77.09
N LEU A 112 -15.49 99.93 78.39
CA LEU A 112 -14.99 98.66 78.91
C LEU A 112 -15.94 97.51 78.56
N ALA A 113 -17.26 97.70 78.69
CA ALA A 113 -18.26 96.71 78.29
C ALA A 113 -18.20 96.39 76.79
N THR A 114 -17.96 97.38 75.91
CA THR A 114 -17.78 97.10 74.48
C THR A 114 -16.52 96.30 74.21
N LEU A 115 -15.40 96.62 74.86
CA LEU A 115 -14.13 95.87 74.71
C LEU A 115 -14.23 94.45 75.28
N THR A 116 -14.93 94.23 76.40
CA THR A 116 -15.15 92.87 76.94
C THR A 116 -16.10 92.05 76.07
N ASN A 117 -17.11 92.68 75.46
CA ASN A 117 -18.02 92.01 74.52
C ASN A 117 -17.34 91.61 73.21
N GLU A 118 -16.53 92.48 72.60
CA GLU A 118 -15.77 92.11 71.39
C GLU A 118 -14.64 91.10 71.73
N LYS A 119 -13.97 91.23 72.88
CA LYS A 119 -13.01 90.22 73.36
C LYS A 119 -13.64 88.84 73.57
N THR A 120 -14.75 88.74 74.29
CA THR A 120 -15.43 87.45 74.52
C THR A 120 -15.99 86.85 73.24
N ARG A 121 -16.44 87.69 72.28
CA ARG A 121 -16.82 87.28 70.93
C ARG A 121 -15.62 86.70 70.15
N LEU A 122 -14.45 87.34 70.19
CA LEU A 122 -13.22 86.84 69.57
C LEU A 122 -12.74 85.54 70.22
N GLU A 123 -12.76 85.44 71.55
CA GLU A 123 -12.41 84.21 72.28
C GLU A 123 -13.38 83.06 71.96
N SER A 124 -14.68 83.33 71.86
CA SER A 124 -15.70 82.36 71.45
C SER A 124 -15.49 81.88 70.00
N ASN A 125 -15.24 82.80 69.08
CA ASN A 125 -14.91 82.48 67.69
C ASN A 125 -13.63 81.63 67.60
N TYR A 126 -12.56 82.00 68.30
CA TYR A 126 -11.31 81.22 68.32
C TYR A 126 -11.51 79.81 68.89
N LEU A 127 -12.33 79.65 69.94
CA LEU A 127 -12.67 78.32 70.47
C LEU A 127 -13.51 77.49 69.48
N ALA A 128 -14.43 78.13 68.74
CA ALA A 128 -15.20 77.48 67.68
C ALA A 128 -14.30 77.06 66.50
N GLU A 129 -13.44 77.95 66.00
CA GLU A 129 -12.46 77.67 64.93
C GLU A 129 -11.48 76.57 65.35
N LYS A 130 -10.96 76.60 66.59
CA LYS A 130 -10.09 75.55 67.12
C LYS A 130 -10.80 74.20 67.22
N LYS A 131 -12.11 74.18 67.49
CA LYS A 131 -12.91 72.94 67.49
C LYS A 131 -13.16 72.44 66.06
N LEU A 132 -13.51 73.33 65.14
CA LEU A 132 -13.71 73.01 63.73
C LEU A 132 -12.41 72.46 63.11
N LEU A 133 -11.28 73.14 63.30
CA LEU A 133 -9.97 72.70 62.77
C LEU A 133 -9.54 71.33 63.33
N LYS A 134 -9.89 71.01 64.58
CA LYS A 134 -9.69 69.67 65.14
C LYS A 134 -10.58 68.62 64.47
N GLN A 135 -11.86 68.93 64.27
CA GLN A 135 -12.78 68.03 63.58
C GLN A 135 -12.38 67.82 62.12
N GLU A 136 -11.95 68.88 61.42
CA GLU A 136 -11.39 68.81 60.08
C GLU A 136 -10.12 67.94 60.04
N TYR A 137 -9.22 68.10 61.01
CA TYR A 137 -8.02 67.25 61.13
C TYR A 137 -8.38 65.77 61.38
N GLU A 138 -9.26 65.49 62.33
CA GLU A 138 -9.75 64.13 62.62
C GLU A 138 -10.43 63.49 61.40
N ASP A 139 -11.23 64.26 60.65
CA ASP A 139 -11.89 63.77 59.44
C ASP A 139 -10.94 63.63 58.25
N LEU A 140 -9.89 64.47 58.15
CA LEU A 140 -8.80 64.29 57.19
C LEU A 140 -7.97 63.05 57.52
N GLN A 141 -7.70 62.78 58.79
CA GLN A 141 -6.99 61.59 59.24
C GLN A 141 -7.80 60.32 58.94
N LYS A 142 -9.09 60.26 59.28
CA LYS A 142 -9.96 59.12 58.91
C LYS A 142 -10.00 58.91 57.40
N LYS A 143 -10.14 59.98 56.60
CA LYS A 143 -10.11 59.91 55.12
C LYS A 143 -8.76 59.48 54.55
N LEU A 144 -7.68 59.58 55.32
CA LEU A 144 -6.35 59.09 54.95
C LEU A 144 -6.25 57.59 55.28
N GLU A 145 -6.61 57.19 56.50
CA GLU A 145 -6.69 55.80 56.95
C GLU A 145 -7.62 54.95 56.05
N GLU A 146 -8.81 55.45 55.71
CA GLU A 146 -9.74 54.81 54.76
C GLU A 146 -9.12 54.62 53.36
N LYS A 147 -8.34 55.59 52.87
CA LYS A 147 -7.66 55.50 51.58
C LYS A 147 -6.51 54.50 51.61
N GLU A 148 -5.76 54.45 52.71
CA GLU A 148 -4.70 53.47 52.93
C GLU A 148 -5.27 52.05 52.98
N GLU A 149 -6.36 51.82 53.71
CA GLU A 149 -7.08 50.53 53.70
C GLU A 149 -7.55 50.13 52.30
N ILE A 150 -8.16 51.06 51.55
CA ILE A 150 -8.63 50.80 50.18
C ILE A 150 -7.43 50.51 49.25
N SER A 151 -6.29 51.16 49.46
CA SER A 151 -5.06 50.92 48.70
C SER A 151 -4.47 49.54 49.01
N LEU A 152 -4.41 49.15 50.29
CA LEU A 152 -3.94 47.84 50.72
C LEU A 152 -4.84 46.70 50.19
N LYS A 153 -6.17 46.84 50.29
CA LYS A 153 -7.14 45.86 49.75
C LYS A 153 -6.96 45.68 48.24
N LYS A 154 -6.78 46.77 47.48
CA LYS A 154 -6.48 46.72 46.03
C LYS A 154 -5.12 46.07 45.74
N GLN A 155 -4.11 46.30 46.57
CA GLN A 155 -2.81 45.66 46.42
C GLN A 155 -2.93 44.15 46.65
N GLU A 156 -3.61 43.69 47.70
CA GLU A 156 -3.87 42.27 47.94
C GLU A 156 -4.64 41.61 46.78
N GLU A 157 -5.65 42.28 46.23
CA GLU A 157 -6.39 41.80 45.06
C GLU A 157 -5.48 41.65 43.84
N GLN A 158 -4.63 42.64 43.57
CA GLN A 158 -3.64 42.58 42.50
C GLN A 158 -2.62 41.45 42.72
N GLU A 159 -2.13 41.25 43.94
CA GLU A 159 -1.22 40.16 44.29
C GLU A 159 -1.87 38.78 44.11
N LYS A 160 -3.15 38.63 44.49
CA LYS A 160 -3.95 37.42 44.22
C LYS A 160 -4.08 37.16 42.71
N CYS A 161 -4.48 38.15 41.92
CA CYS A 161 -4.55 38.03 40.46
C CYS A 161 -3.19 37.69 39.82
N ILE A 162 -2.10 38.32 40.28
CA ILE A 162 -0.73 38.02 39.82
C ILE A 162 -0.36 36.56 40.15
N ASN A 163 -0.73 36.06 41.33
CA ASN A 163 -0.44 34.69 41.73
C ASN A 163 -1.27 33.66 40.95
N GLU A 164 -2.54 33.94 40.66
CA GLU A 164 -3.35 33.12 39.73
C GLU A 164 -2.76 33.09 38.32
N LEU A 165 -2.34 34.24 37.78
CA LEU A 165 -1.70 34.32 36.47
C LEU A 165 -0.36 33.55 36.44
N LYS A 166 0.45 33.62 37.51
CA LYS A 166 1.66 32.80 37.66
C LYS A 166 1.35 31.30 37.71
N GLN A 167 0.27 30.89 38.38
CA GLN A 167 -0.15 29.49 38.42
C GLN A 167 -0.63 29.00 37.04
N LYS A 168 -1.48 29.78 36.35
CA LYS A 168 -1.93 29.49 34.97
C LYS A 168 -0.75 29.42 33.99
N LEU A 169 0.23 30.31 34.10
CA LEU A 169 1.43 30.29 33.28
C LEU A 169 2.26 29.03 33.51
N ARG A 170 2.44 28.60 34.77
CA ARG A 170 3.15 27.34 35.10
C ARG A 170 2.41 26.10 34.61
N ALA A 171 1.08 26.07 34.73
CA ALA A 171 0.27 24.98 34.20
C ALA A 171 0.47 24.85 32.67
N GLN A 172 0.36 25.95 31.92
CA GLN A 172 0.64 25.96 30.48
C GLN A 172 2.09 25.64 30.12
N GLN A 173 3.07 25.92 31.00
CA GLN A 173 4.45 25.50 30.77
C GLN A 173 4.58 23.97 30.89
N LEU A 174 4.01 23.38 31.94
CA LEU A 174 3.99 21.93 32.13
C LEU A 174 3.21 21.19 31.03
N GLU A 175 2.08 21.74 30.58
CA GLU A 175 1.31 21.19 29.44
C GLU A 175 2.17 21.18 28.17
N ARG A 176 2.82 22.30 27.82
CA ARG A 176 3.73 22.35 26.65
C ARG A 176 4.94 21.44 26.79
N GLU A 177 5.48 21.25 27.99
CA GLU A 177 6.56 20.30 28.25
C GLU A 177 6.08 18.86 28.06
N GLN A 178 4.86 18.51 28.53
CA GLN A 178 4.24 17.21 28.30
C GLN A 178 3.99 16.97 26.79
N GLU A 179 3.38 17.91 26.09
CA GLU A 179 3.19 17.86 24.63
C GLU A 179 4.52 17.66 23.89
N GLN A 180 5.59 18.37 24.29
CA GLN A 180 6.92 18.17 23.72
C GLN A 180 7.48 16.76 24.01
N THR A 181 7.26 16.21 25.21
CA THR A 181 7.67 14.81 25.50
C THR A 181 6.86 13.79 24.72
N ASP A 182 5.57 14.01 24.51
CA ASP A 182 4.68 13.14 23.73
C ASP A 182 5.02 13.21 22.24
N HIS A 183 5.28 14.40 21.69
CA HIS A 183 5.80 14.57 20.34
C HIS A 183 7.16 13.88 20.17
N ALA A 184 8.07 13.98 21.14
CA ALA A 184 9.35 13.29 21.11
C ALA A 184 9.20 11.76 21.19
N PHE A 185 8.21 11.26 21.94
CA PHE A 185 7.88 9.84 21.99
C PHE A 185 7.30 9.35 20.66
N MET A 186 6.29 10.05 20.13
CA MET A 186 5.67 9.77 18.83
C MET A 186 6.68 9.80 17.69
N LEU A 187 7.62 10.76 17.69
CA LEU A 187 8.70 10.80 16.70
C LEU A 187 9.63 9.59 16.78
N ARG A 188 9.95 9.09 17.99
CA ARG A 188 10.72 7.84 18.16
C ARG A 188 9.93 6.63 17.68
N GLU A 189 8.64 6.56 17.94
CA GLU A 189 7.78 5.47 17.45
C GLU A 189 7.64 5.50 15.92
N LEU A 190 7.43 6.67 15.32
CA LEU A 190 7.41 6.82 13.86
C LEU A 190 8.76 6.47 13.24
N GLN A 191 9.88 6.90 13.84
CA GLN A 191 11.22 6.53 13.38
C GLN A 191 11.46 5.02 13.51
N LYS A 192 10.97 4.39 14.57
CA LYS A 192 11.00 2.93 14.73
C LYS A 192 10.17 2.24 13.64
N LEU A 193 8.92 2.63 13.43
CA LEU A 193 8.05 2.07 12.38
C LEU A 193 8.63 2.24 10.97
N VAL A 194 9.28 3.37 10.69
CA VAL A 194 9.98 3.59 9.42
C VAL A 194 11.21 2.68 9.28
N ASN A 195 11.95 2.43 10.37
CA ASN A 195 13.07 1.50 10.36
C ASN A 195 12.58 0.05 10.21
N ASP A 196 11.60 -0.39 11.00
CA ASP A 196 10.99 -1.72 10.94
C ASP A 196 10.39 -1.98 9.53
N GLY A 197 9.78 -0.96 8.91
CA GLY A 197 9.30 -1.02 7.53
C GLY A 197 10.42 -1.06 6.48
N ARG A 198 11.57 -0.44 6.72
CA ARG A 198 12.76 -0.54 5.85
C ARG A 198 13.39 -1.92 5.94
N THR A 199 13.59 -2.46 7.14
CA THR A 199 14.15 -3.81 7.31
C THR A 199 13.22 -4.86 6.73
N ALA A 200 11.91 -4.76 6.94
CA ALA A 200 10.93 -5.66 6.32
C ALA A 200 10.93 -5.58 4.78
N ARG A 201 11.14 -4.38 4.20
CA ARG A 201 11.32 -4.20 2.75
C ARG A 201 12.62 -4.86 2.27
N GLU A 202 13.73 -4.68 2.98
CA GLU A 202 15.03 -5.26 2.65
C GLU A 202 15.00 -6.79 2.75
N ASP A 203 14.34 -7.36 3.77
CA ASP A 203 14.11 -8.80 3.90
C ASP A 203 13.28 -9.38 2.74
N LEU A 204 12.23 -8.66 2.31
CA LEU A 204 11.40 -9.04 1.17
C LEU A 204 12.14 -8.89 -0.17
N GLU A 205 12.94 -7.84 -0.36
CA GLU A 205 13.78 -7.64 -1.53
C GLU A 205 14.84 -8.75 -1.64
N TYR A 206 15.45 -9.16 -0.53
CA TYR A 206 16.35 -10.31 -0.48
C TYR A 206 15.65 -11.64 -0.81
N GLN A 207 14.44 -11.87 -0.29
CA GLN A 207 13.63 -13.05 -0.67
C GLN A 207 13.25 -13.05 -2.15
N LEU A 208 12.94 -11.89 -2.73
CA LEU A 208 12.69 -11.73 -4.16
C LEU A 208 13.94 -12.01 -4.99
N GLU A 209 15.12 -11.52 -4.59
CA GLU A 209 16.39 -11.80 -5.29
C GLU A 209 16.76 -13.30 -5.23
N LEU A 210 16.56 -13.96 -4.08
CA LEU A 210 16.76 -15.41 -3.93
C LEU A 210 15.79 -16.22 -4.80
N THR A 211 14.49 -15.86 -4.81
CA THR A 211 13.49 -16.57 -5.61
C THR A 211 13.69 -16.32 -7.10
N GLN A 212 14.06 -15.10 -7.52
CA GLN A 212 14.43 -14.77 -8.90
C GLN A 212 15.69 -15.53 -9.33
N SER A 213 16.71 -15.64 -8.47
CA SER A 213 17.92 -16.43 -8.75
C SER A 213 17.60 -17.93 -8.89
N SER A 214 16.74 -18.45 -8.03
CA SER A 214 16.23 -19.84 -8.12
C SER A 214 15.40 -20.08 -9.39
N LEU A 215 14.59 -19.09 -9.79
CA LEU A 215 13.81 -19.14 -11.02
C LEU A 215 14.71 -19.10 -12.26
N GLN A 216 15.71 -18.20 -12.32
CA GLN A 216 16.72 -18.19 -13.39
C GLN A 216 17.53 -19.48 -13.45
N ALA A 217 17.85 -20.09 -12.31
CA ALA A 217 18.50 -21.40 -12.27
C ALA A 217 17.59 -22.50 -12.84
N LYS A 218 16.29 -22.47 -12.53
CA LYS A 218 15.28 -23.35 -13.12
C LYS A 218 15.10 -23.09 -14.62
N GLU A 219 15.03 -21.85 -15.10
CA GLU A 219 14.96 -21.52 -16.53
C GLU A 219 16.18 -22.04 -17.29
N LYS A 220 17.38 -21.90 -16.71
CA LYS A 220 18.61 -22.50 -17.26
C LYS A 220 18.53 -24.03 -17.29
N ALA A 221 18.00 -24.67 -16.24
CA ALA A 221 17.79 -26.12 -16.23
C ALA A 221 16.71 -26.58 -17.23
N THR A 222 15.60 -25.86 -17.36
CA THR A 222 14.52 -26.14 -18.33
C THR A 222 15.01 -25.96 -19.76
N SER A 223 15.75 -24.90 -20.07
CA SER A 223 16.32 -24.70 -21.41
C SER A 223 17.38 -25.77 -21.76
N GLN A 224 18.11 -26.30 -20.78
CA GLN A 224 18.94 -27.50 -20.96
C GLN A 224 18.08 -28.76 -21.17
N SER A 225 17.00 -28.94 -20.40
CA SER A 225 16.04 -30.04 -20.58
C SER A 225 15.44 -30.04 -21.99
N GLU A 226 14.98 -28.89 -22.48
CA GLU A 226 14.49 -28.73 -23.87
C GLU A 226 15.54 -29.07 -24.92
N GLN A 227 16.81 -28.72 -24.69
CA GLN A 227 17.91 -29.09 -25.60
C GLN A 227 18.15 -30.60 -25.59
N TYR A 228 18.08 -31.25 -24.43
CA TYR A 228 18.16 -32.71 -24.33
C TYR A 228 16.94 -33.39 -24.94
N GLU A 229 15.72 -32.87 -24.74
CA GLU A 229 14.48 -33.39 -25.35
C GLU A 229 14.52 -33.28 -26.88
N LYS A 230 14.94 -32.13 -27.42
CA LYS A 230 15.17 -31.96 -28.87
C LYS A 230 16.17 -33.00 -29.39
N ARG A 231 17.30 -33.17 -28.70
CA ARG A 231 18.33 -34.15 -29.10
C ARG A 231 17.85 -35.61 -28.98
N ILE A 232 17.03 -35.93 -27.96
CA ILE A 232 16.37 -37.24 -27.83
C ILE A 232 15.36 -37.44 -28.95
N HIS A 233 14.60 -36.40 -29.32
CA HIS A 233 13.65 -36.45 -30.42
C HIS A 233 14.35 -36.71 -31.76
N ASP A 234 15.42 -35.97 -32.05
CA ASP A 234 16.24 -36.13 -33.26
C ASP A 234 16.84 -37.53 -33.34
N LEU A 235 17.50 -38.01 -32.26
CA LEU A 235 18.01 -39.39 -32.18
C LEU A 235 16.88 -40.43 -32.32
N SER A 236 15.68 -40.17 -31.78
CA SER A 236 14.53 -41.07 -31.97
C SER A 236 14.07 -41.13 -33.42
N ASN A 237 14.19 -40.03 -34.16
CA ASN A 237 13.83 -39.95 -35.57
C ASN A 237 14.92 -40.60 -36.45
N GLU A 238 16.20 -40.39 -36.14
CA GLU A 238 17.31 -41.14 -36.75
C GLU A 238 17.14 -42.65 -36.54
N LEU A 239 16.82 -43.10 -35.31
CA LEU A 239 16.55 -44.50 -35.01
C LEU A 239 15.32 -45.04 -35.77
N LYS A 240 14.25 -44.26 -35.93
CA LYS A 240 13.10 -44.64 -36.78
C LYS A 240 13.51 -44.76 -38.25
N VAL A 241 14.28 -43.82 -38.78
CA VAL A 241 14.77 -43.83 -40.17
C VAL A 241 15.69 -45.03 -40.42
N LEU A 242 16.63 -45.29 -39.51
CA LEU A 242 17.51 -46.45 -39.57
C LEU A 242 16.72 -47.76 -39.46
N ARG A 243 15.72 -47.84 -38.57
CA ARG A 243 14.86 -49.02 -38.43
C ARG A 243 13.98 -49.27 -39.67
N ASN A 244 13.47 -48.20 -40.30
CA ASN A 244 12.73 -48.30 -41.56
C ASN A 244 13.65 -48.70 -42.72
N ARG A 245 14.87 -48.17 -42.78
CA ARG A 245 15.89 -48.54 -43.77
C ARG A 245 16.33 -49.99 -43.61
N LEU A 246 16.48 -50.46 -42.37
CA LEU A 246 16.80 -51.84 -42.03
C LEU A 246 15.66 -52.77 -42.43
N LYS A 247 14.41 -52.47 -42.06
CA LYS A 247 13.23 -53.20 -42.55
C LYS A 247 13.15 -53.26 -44.06
N ALA A 248 13.34 -52.14 -44.76
CA ALA A 248 13.33 -52.11 -46.22
C ALA A 248 14.50 -52.90 -46.86
N ALA A 249 15.61 -53.08 -46.14
CA ALA A 249 16.71 -53.94 -46.56
C ALA A 249 16.42 -55.43 -46.26
N GLU A 250 15.83 -55.75 -45.10
CA GLU A 250 15.33 -57.08 -44.75
C GLU A 250 14.24 -57.54 -45.72
N GLU A 251 13.27 -56.69 -46.06
CA GLU A 251 12.24 -56.95 -47.06
C GLU A 251 12.84 -57.21 -48.45
N LYS A 252 13.86 -56.45 -48.87
CA LYS A 252 14.58 -56.67 -50.12
C LYS A 252 15.45 -57.93 -50.12
N ALA A 253 15.95 -58.35 -48.97
CA ALA A 253 16.73 -59.59 -48.81
C ALA A 253 15.83 -60.84 -48.70
N ASN A 254 14.64 -60.69 -48.11
CA ASN A 254 13.63 -61.74 -47.96
C ASN A 254 12.78 -61.92 -49.24
N GLN A 255 12.78 -60.95 -50.16
CA GLN A 255 12.23 -61.14 -51.50
C GLN A 255 13.06 -62.22 -52.22
N PRO A 256 12.45 -63.33 -52.68
CA PRO A 256 13.16 -64.32 -53.45
C PRO A 256 13.71 -63.67 -54.73
N SER A 257 14.91 -64.09 -55.14
CA SER A 257 15.59 -63.55 -56.33
C SER A 257 14.61 -63.48 -57.52
N PRO A 258 14.56 -62.38 -58.30
CA PRO A 258 13.63 -62.25 -59.42
C PRO A 258 13.79 -63.38 -60.45
N LEU A 259 15.01 -63.94 -60.59
CA LEU A 259 15.29 -65.12 -61.39
C LEU A 259 14.65 -66.40 -60.83
N LEU A 260 14.57 -66.54 -59.49
CA LEU A 260 13.87 -67.66 -58.85
C LEU A 260 12.36 -67.54 -59.03
N LEU A 261 11.81 -66.32 -59.00
CA LEU A 261 10.39 -66.08 -59.26
C LEU A 261 10.03 -66.39 -60.72
N GLN A 262 10.87 -65.96 -61.67
CA GLN A 262 10.74 -66.32 -63.08
C GLN A 262 10.83 -67.83 -63.29
N LEU A 263 11.83 -68.50 -62.71
CA LEU A 263 11.96 -69.95 -62.76
C LEU A 263 10.77 -70.68 -62.13
N GLN A 264 10.19 -70.14 -61.05
CA GLN A 264 8.98 -70.68 -60.43
C GLN A 264 7.74 -70.52 -61.34
N MET A 265 7.61 -69.40 -62.05
CA MET A 265 6.56 -69.20 -63.05
C MET A 265 6.76 -70.11 -64.28
N GLU A 266 7.98 -70.25 -64.77
CA GLU A 266 8.34 -71.15 -65.87
C GLU A 266 8.05 -72.60 -65.49
N MET A 267 8.52 -73.07 -64.34
CA MET A 267 8.21 -74.40 -63.79
C MET A 267 6.71 -74.63 -63.58
N GLY A 268 5.97 -73.60 -63.15
CA GLY A 268 4.51 -73.67 -63.05
C GLY A 268 3.83 -73.81 -64.42
N SER A 269 4.25 -73.02 -65.40
CA SER A 269 3.73 -73.07 -66.78
C SER A 269 4.06 -74.41 -67.45
N LEU A 270 5.28 -74.91 -67.28
CA LEU A 270 5.77 -76.17 -67.81
C LEU A 270 5.04 -77.36 -67.15
N LYS A 271 4.82 -77.33 -65.83
CA LYS A 271 3.99 -78.31 -65.13
C LYS A 271 2.55 -78.33 -65.64
N SER A 272 1.95 -77.16 -65.91
CA SER A 272 0.61 -77.07 -66.50
C SER A 272 0.58 -77.65 -67.92
N GLN A 273 1.57 -77.32 -68.76
CA GLN A 273 1.68 -77.87 -70.12
C GLN A 273 1.84 -79.39 -70.11
N TYR A 274 2.71 -79.94 -69.26
CA TYR A 274 2.84 -81.39 -69.09
C TYR A 274 1.56 -82.03 -68.58
N GLN A 275 0.84 -81.42 -67.64
CA GLN A 275 -0.43 -81.95 -67.16
C GLN A 275 -1.50 -82.00 -68.28
N THR A 276 -1.56 -80.98 -69.13
CA THR A 276 -2.42 -80.98 -70.33
C THR A 276 -2.00 -82.05 -71.33
N GLN A 277 -0.70 -82.20 -71.61
CA GLN A 277 -0.18 -83.23 -72.53
C GLN A 277 -0.49 -84.65 -72.03
N VAL A 278 -0.24 -84.94 -70.74
CA VAL A 278 -0.57 -86.24 -70.13
C VAL A 278 -2.07 -86.52 -70.19
N CYS A 279 -2.92 -85.50 -70.00
CA CYS A 279 -4.37 -85.66 -70.14
C CYS A 279 -4.78 -85.98 -71.58
N GLN A 280 -4.16 -85.34 -72.59
CA GLN A 280 -4.41 -85.62 -74.01
C GLN A 280 -3.92 -87.01 -74.43
N GLU A 281 -2.74 -87.44 -73.97
CA GLU A 281 -2.23 -88.78 -74.24
C GLU A 281 -3.05 -89.87 -73.52
N GLN A 282 -3.56 -89.60 -72.32
CA GLN A 282 -4.51 -90.50 -71.65
C GLN A 282 -5.85 -90.59 -72.42
N GLN A 283 -6.36 -89.48 -72.95
CA GLN A 283 -7.57 -89.49 -73.79
C GLN A 283 -7.34 -90.32 -75.06
N ARG A 284 -6.22 -90.11 -75.76
CA ARG A 284 -5.82 -90.93 -76.93
C ARG A 284 -5.66 -92.41 -76.60
N ALA A 285 -5.11 -92.75 -75.43
CA ALA A 285 -4.98 -94.13 -74.98
C ALA A 285 -6.36 -94.77 -74.73
N ASN A 286 -7.27 -94.06 -74.07
CA ASN A 286 -8.65 -94.52 -73.84
C ASN A 286 -9.41 -94.68 -75.17
N GLU A 287 -9.32 -93.72 -76.09
CA GLU A 287 -9.91 -93.81 -77.43
C GLU A 287 -9.37 -95.03 -78.21
N ALA A 288 -8.07 -95.32 -78.10
CA ALA A 288 -7.47 -96.51 -78.71
C ALA A 288 -7.96 -97.81 -78.05
N GLU A 289 -8.17 -97.82 -76.73
CA GLU A 289 -8.72 -98.97 -76.00
C GLU A 289 -10.19 -99.23 -76.36
N GLU A 290 -11.03 -98.20 -76.46
CA GLU A 290 -12.42 -98.31 -76.93
C GLU A 290 -12.49 -98.83 -78.39
N ASN A 291 -11.61 -98.36 -79.27
CA ASN A 291 -11.50 -98.87 -80.64
C ASN A 291 -11.03 -100.35 -80.67
N LEU A 292 -10.14 -100.78 -79.78
CA LEU A 292 -9.75 -102.18 -79.67
C LEU A 292 -10.89 -103.05 -79.12
N ASN A 293 -11.63 -102.57 -78.11
CA ASN A 293 -12.76 -103.29 -77.54
C ASN A 293 -13.89 -103.47 -78.56
N THR A 294 -14.25 -102.44 -79.32
CA THR A 294 -15.27 -102.56 -80.39
C THR A 294 -14.83 -103.50 -81.53
N MET A 295 -13.54 -103.54 -81.87
CA MET A 295 -13.00 -104.54 -82.80
C MET A 295 -13.03 -105.97 -82.21
N ALA A 296 -12.82 -106.11 -80.90
CA ALA A 296 -12.91 -107.38 -80.19
C ALA A 296 -14.36 -107.89 -80.15
N GLU A 297 -15.33 -107.06 -79.78
CA GLU A 297 -16.78 -107.35 -79.81
C GLU A 297 -17.22 -107.81 -81.21
N GLN A 298 -16.86 -107.10 -82.27
CA GLN A 298 -17.14 -107.49 -83.66
C GLN A 298 -16.43 -108.80 -84.10
N SER A 299 -15.38 -109.20 -83.39
CA SER A 299 -14.72 -110.49 -83.59
C SER A 299 -15.42 -111.60 -82.81
N GLU A 300 -15.90 -111.33 -81.61
CA GLU A 300 -16.66 -112.25 -80.77
C GLU A 300 -18.06 -112.52 -81.33
N GLU A 301 -18.76 -111.52 -81.88
CA GLU A 301 -20.01 -111.69 -82.64
C GLU A 301 -19.80 -112.58 -83.89
N ARG A 302 -18.66 -112.43 -84.58
CA ARG A 302 -18.31 -113.31 -85.71
C ARG A 302 -18.01 -114.74 -85.25
N VAL A 303 -17.28 -114.90 -84.15
CA VAL A 303 -16.93 -116.23 -83.61
C VAL A 303 -18.19 -116.94 -83.12
N SER A 304 -19.00 -116.30 -82.27
CA SER A 304 -20.28 -116.85 -81.80
C SER A 304 -21.26 -117.14 -82.95
N GLY A 305 -21.31 -116.30 -83.99
CA GLY A 305 -22.09 -116.55 -85.21
C GLY A 305 -21.56 -117.72 -86.06
N LEU A 306 -20.27 -118.03 -85.99
CA LEU A 306 -19.67 -119.23 -86.59
C LEU A 306 -19.91 -120.46 -85.71
N GLU A 307 -19.77 -120.35 -84.40
CA GLU A 307 -20.05 -121.42 -83.42
C GLU A 307 -21.52 -121.85 -83.47
N ALA A 308 -22.47 -120.92 -83.59
CA ALA A 308 -23.88 -121.20 -83.78
C ALA A 308 -24.10 -122.07 -85.04
N LYS A 309 -23.57 -121.66 -86.20
CA LYS A 309 -23.65 -122.44 -87.45
C LYS A 309 -22.96 -123.80 -87.35
N LEU A 310 -21.86 -123.89 -86.61
CA LEU A 310 -21.12 -125.13 -86.39
C LEU A 310 -21.93 -126.08 -85.47
N SER A 311 -22.68 -125.53 -84.51
CA SER A 311 -23.62 -126.27 -83.66
C SER A 311 -24.84 -126.77 -84.45
N GLU A 312 -25.43 -125.95 -85.31
CA GLU A 312 -26.52 -126.34 -86.23
C GLU A 312 -26.07 -127.47 -87.17
N LEU A 313 -24.89 -127.34 -87.79
CA LEU A 313 -24.28 -128.40 -88.61
C LEU A 313 -24.04 -129.68 -87.82
N SER A 314 -23.56 -129.58 -86.58
CA SER A 314 -23.33 -130.74 -85.71
C SER A 314 -24.63 -131.43 -85.28
N GLU A 315 -25.69 -130.68 -85.02
CA GLU A 315 -27.02 -131.21 -84.74
C GLU A 315 -27.61 -131.92 -85.97
N VAL A 316 -27.51 -131.29 -87.15
CA VAL A 316 -27.97 -131.89 -88.42
C VAL A 316 -27.19 -133.18 -88.74
N VAL A 317 -25.86 -133.19 -88.61
CA VAL A 317 -25.05 -134.41 -88.80
C VAL A 317 -25.40 -135.49 -87.77
N GLY A 318 -25.59 -135.12 -86.49
CA GLY A 318 -26.03 -136.04 -85.44
C GLY A 318 -27.41 -136.64 -85.71
N ASN A 319 -28.33 -135.87 -86.28
CA ASN A 319 -29.65 -136.34 -86.69
C ASN A 319 -29.56 -137.29 -87.91
N TYR A 320 -28.73 -136.98 -88.91
CA TYR A 320 -28.47 -137.90 -90.03
C TYR A 320 -27.82 -139.22 -89.58
N GLU A 321 -26.87 -139.18 -88.64
CA GLU A 321 -26.25 -140.41 -88.13
C GLU A 321 -27.21 -141.23 -87.28
N ARG A 322 -28.08 -140.61 -86.47
CA ARG A 322 -29.18 -141.30 -85.78
C ARG A 322 -30.16 -141.96 -86.74
N LEU A 323 -30.56 -141.27 -87.81
CA LEU A 323 -31.46 -141.80 -88.84
C LEU A 323 -30.81 -142.99 -89.57
N ARG A 324 -29.55 -142.84 -90.00
CA ARG A 324 -28.75 -143.92 -90.59
C ARG A 324 -28.64 -145.14 -89.67
N LEU A 325 -28.52 -144.94 -88.35
CA LEU A 325 -28.50 -146.04 -87.38
C LEU A 325 -29.86 -146.72 -87.25
N GLN A 326 -30.97 -145.97 -87.32
CA GLN A 326 -32.33 -146.52 -87.36
C GLN A 326 -32.56 -147.33 -88.65
N ASP A 327 -32.13 -146.81 -89.81
CA ASP A 327 -32.20 -147.50 -91.10
C ASP A 327 -31.36 -148.79 -91.06
N GLN A 328 -30.14 -148.74 -90.52
CA GLN A 328 -29.29 -149.92 -90.37
C GLN A 328 -29.94 -150.97 -89.47
N GLN A 329 -30.59 -150.58 -88.36
CA GLN A 329 -31.37 -151.50 -87.53
C GLN A 329 -32.60 -152.05 -88.24
N ALA A 330 -33.31 -151.25 -89.04
CA ALA A 330 -34.44 -151.71 -89.85
C ALA A 330 -33.99 -152.74 -90.91
N ILE A 331 -32.90 -152.47 -91.61
CA ILE A 331 -32.24 -153.40 -92.54
C ILE A 331 -31.83 -154.69 -91.82
N GLN A 332 -31.37 -154.62 -90.58
CA GLN A 332 -30.97 -155.80 -89.80
C GLN A 332 -32.19 -156.67 -89.45
N ARG A 333 -33.30 -156.07 -89.00
CA ARG A 333 -34.59 -156.78 -88.76
C ARG A 333 -35.14 -157.40 -90.05
N LEU A 334 -35.05 -156.70 -91.18
CA LEU A 334 -35.46 -157.23 -92.49
C LEU A 334 -34.57 -158.41 -92.93
N LYS A 335 -33.25 -158.34 -92.73
CA LYS A 335 -32.33 -159.46 -92.99
C LYS A 335 -32.60 -160.67 -92.09
N GLU A 336 -32.89 -160.46 -90.81
CA GLU A 336 -33.29 -161.53 -89.89
C GLU A 336 -34.62 -162.17 -90.32
N ARG A 337 -35.58 -161.37 -90.79
CA ARG A 337 -36.85 -161.87 -91.33
C ARG A 337 -36.68 -162.68 -92.61
N VAL A 338 -35.80 -162.26 -93.51
CA VAL A 338 -35.43 -163.02 -94.72
C VAL A 338 -34.76 -164.33 -94.34
N ALA A 339 -33.80 -164.32 -93.41
CA ALA A 339 -33.12 -165.55 -92.94
C ALA A 339 -34.10 -166.56 -92.30
N GLN A 340 -35.12 -166.10 -91.57
CA GLN A 340 -36.20 -166.96 -91.06
C GLN A 340 -36.97 -167.64 -92.19
N LEU A 341 -37.40 -166.87 -93.21
CA LEU A 341 -38.11 -167.39 -94.37
C LEU A 341 -37.24 -168.35 -95.21
N ASP A 342 -35.94 -168.08 -95.33
CA ASP A 342 -34.99 -168.97 -96.00
C ASP A 342 -34.88 -170.32 -95.27
N THR A 343 -34.94 -170.35 -93.93
CA THR A 343 -34.93 -171.62 -93.18
C THR A 343 -36.22 -172.43 -93.33
N GLU A 344 -37.39 -171.80 -93.47
CA GLU A 344 -38.64 -172.49 -93.83
C GLU A 344 -38.56 -173.06 -95.25
N ASN A 345 -37.99 -172.32 -96.20
CA ASN A 345 -37.81 -172.76 -97.59
C ASN A 345 -36.77 -173.88 -97.74
N MET A 346 -35.67 -173.86 -96.99
CA MET A 346 -34.57 -174.83 -97.18
C MET A 346 -34.95 -176.27 -96.81
N ALA A 347 -35.86 -176.46 -95.84
CA ALA A 347 -36.34 -177.79 -95.46
C ALA A 347 -37.45 -178.32 -96.39
N LEU A 348 -38.35 -177.45 -96.86
CA LEU A 348 -39.45 -177.83 -97.77
C LEU A 348 -38.95 -178.28 -99.14
N VAL A 349 -37.76 -177.82 -99.58
CA VAL A 349 -37.15 -178.19 -100.88
C VAL A 349 -36.47 -179.57 -100.88
N GLN A 350 -36.32 -180.25 -99.72
CA GLN A 350 -35.63 -181.55 -99.64
C GLN A 350 -36.56 -182.78 -99.61
N ALA A 351 -37.88 -182.62 -99.45
CA ALA A 351 -38.80 -183.74 -99.13
C ALA A 351 -39.77 -184.18 -100.25
N ALA A 352 -40.09 -183.34 -101.23
CA ALA A 352 -40.85 -183.69 -102.43
C ALA A 352 -40.45 -182.74 -103.57
N ARG A 353 -40.05 -183.21 -104.76
CA ARG A 353 -40.91 -183.86 -105.76
C ARG A 353 -42.08 -182.98 -106.20
N THR A 354 -41.75 -182.02 -107.06
CA THR A 354 -42.61 -181.37 -108.09
C THR A 354 -43.71 -180.38 -107.61
N PRO A 355 -44.13 -179.40 -108.44
CA PRO A 355 -44.47 -178.04 -107.95
C PRO A 355 -45.96 -177.61 -108.04
N ASP A 356 -46.35 -176.60 -107.21
CA ASP A 356 -47.30 -175.46 -107.43
C ASP A 356 -47.59 -174.71 -106.09
N ILE A 357 -48.04 -173.43 -105.94
CA ILE A 357 -47.99 -172.18 -106.78
C ILE A 357 -48.39 -170.91 -105.94
N LYS A 358 -47.87 -169.70 -106.28
CA LYS A 358 -48.35 -168.30 -105.92
C LYS A 358 -48.24 -167.82 -104.43
N LYS A 359 -47.73 -166.61 -104.03
CA LYS A 359 -48.05 -165.14 -104.27
C LYS A 359 -49.16 -164.56 -103.32
N ASP A 360 -49.17 -163.35 -102.71
CA ASP A 360 -48.35 -162.07 -102.66
C ASP A 360 -48.73 -161.15 -101.43
N LEU A 361 -48.08 -159.96 -101.26
CA LEU A 361 -48.55 -158.63 -100.70
C LEU A 361 -48.13 -158.05 -99.29
N ASP A 362 -47.35 -156.93 -99.29
CA ASP A 362 -47.60 -155.51 -98.87
C ASP A 362 -48.61 -155.13 -97.73
N GLU A 363 -48.63 -153.98 -97.02
CA GLU A 363 -47.83 -152.70 -96.87
C GLU A 363 -48.34 -151.94 -95.60
N ASN A 364 -47.66 -150.87 -95.10
CA ASN A 364 -48.22 -149.54 -94.67
C ASN A 364 -47.36 -148.68 -93.67
N ASP A 365 -47.75 -147.39 -93.57
CA ASP A 365 -46.96 -146.21 -93.15
C ASP A 365 -47.34 -145.48 -91.82
N SER A 366 -46.37 -144.68 -91.33
CA SER A 366 -46.35 -143.33 -90.68
C SER A 366 -47.23 -142.80 -89.48
N ASP A 367 -46.61 -141.84 -88.75
CA ASP A 367 -47.11 -140.54 -88.21
C ASP A 367 -47.40 -140.16 -86.71
N THR A 368 -46.43 -139.42 -86.11
CA THR A 368 -46.48 -138.08 -85.40
C THR A 368 -47.17 -137.73 -84.04
N ASN A 369 -46.34 -137.11 -83.15
CA ASN A 369 -46.48 -135.86 -82.31
C ASN A 369 -47.61 -135.58 -81.27
N LEU A 370 -47.23 -135.12 -80.04
CA LEU A 370 -47.44 -133.72 -79.53
C LEU A 370 -46.87 -133.41 -78.10
N ASP A 371 -46.75 -132.09 -77.82
CA ASP A 371 -46.90 -131.34 -76.54
C ASP A 371 -45.68 -130.76 -75.77
N ILE A 372 -45.61 -129.40 -75.69
CA ILE A 372 -44.70 -128.58 -74.86
C ILE A 372 -45.48 -127.45 -74.11
N GLN A 373 -46.76 -127.68 -73.76
CA GLN A 373 -47.55 -126.80 -72.86
C GLN A 373 -46.87 -126.56 -71.49
N ALA A 374 -45.92 -127.42 -71.12
CA ALA A 374 -45.08 -127.32 -69.93
C ALA A 374 -44.26 -126.02 -69.83
N LEU A 375 -43.88 -125.39 -70.94
CA LEU A 375 -42.99 -124.21 -70.93
C LEU A 375 -43.67 -122.91 -70.47
N VAL A 376 -45.00 -122.80 -70.65
CA VAL A 376 -45.79 -121.58 -70.36
C VAL A 376 -45.88 -121.28 -68.86
N THR A 377 -45.83 -122.31 -68.00
CA THR A 377 -46.05 -122.17 -66.55
C THR A 377 -44.89 -121.55 -65.78
N LYS A 378 -43.66 -121.54 -66.33
CA LYS A 378 -42.48 -120.92 -65.69
C LYS A 378 -42.44 -119.39 -65.86
N ILE A 379 -42.97 -118.85 -66.94
CA ILE A 379 -42.96 -117.40 -67.24
C ILE A 379 -43.92 -116.61 -66.32
N GLY A 380 -44.99 -117.25 -65.83
CA GLY A 380 -46.01 -116.58 -65.00
C GLY A 380 -45.57 -116.17 -63.59
N LYS A 381 -44.62 -116.89 -62.97
CA LYS A 381 -44.29 -116.70 -61.55
C LYS A 381 -43.24 -115.61 -61.30
N LEU A 382 -42.33 -115.36 -62.23
CA LEU A 382 -41.36 -114.26 -62.15
C LEU A 382 -41.97 -112.88 -62.51
N LYS A 383 -43.13 -112.85 -63.18
CA LYS A 383 -43.84 -111.62 -63.57
C LYS A 383 -44.62 -110.93 -62.41
N LYS A 384 -44.82 -111.60 -61.27
CA LYS A 384 -45.59 -111.06 -60.13
C LYS A 384 -44.75 -110.57 -58.94
N LEU A 385 -43.46 -110.92 -58.84
CA LEU A 385 -42.60 -110.47 -57.73
C LEU A 385 -41.71 -109.27 -58.08
N LEU A 386 -41.29 -109.08 -59.34
CA LEU A 386 -40.46 -107.93 -59.72
C LEU A 386 -41.26 -106.61 -59.84
N LYS A 387 -42.57 -106.69 -60.13
CA LYS A 387 -43.46 -105.51 -60.21
C LYS A 387 -43.70 -104.81 -58.86
N LEU A 388 -43.36 -105.43 -57.73
CA LEU A 388 -43.47 -104.82 -56.39
C LEU A 388 -42.13 -104.32 -55.82
N ALA A 389 -41.01 -104.54 -56.53
CA ALA A 389 -39.69 -104.08 -56.11
C ALA A 389 -39.23 -102.80 -56.84
N LEU A 390 -39.70 -102.55 -58.08
CA LEU A 390 -39.32 -101.36 -58.87
C LEU A 390 -40.08 -100.07 -58.47
N HIS A 391 -40.50 -99.97 -57.21
CA HIS A 391 -41.07 -98.77 -56.59
C HIS A 391 -40.08 -98.08 -55.62
N GLN A 392 -38.79 -98.44 -55.66
CA GLN A 392 -37.75 -97.82 -54.83
C GLN A 392 -36.48 -97.47 -55.64
N LYS A 393 -36.42 -96.21 -56.11
CA LYS A 393 -35.21 -95.47 -56.57
C LYS A 393 -34.58 -96.02 -57.89
N THR A 394 -34.07 -95.21 -58.83
CA THR A 394 -33.86 -93.74 -58.88
C THR A 394 -33.66 -93.28 -60.33
N GLU A 395 -34.23 -92.13 -60.71
CA GLU A 395 -33.71 -91.06 -61.61
C GLU A 395 -34.87 -90.06 -61.81
N ARG A 396 -34.82 -88.83 -61.26
CA ARG A 396 -34.08 -87.59 -61.64
C ARG A 396 -34.87 -86.69 -62.60
N THR A 397 -34.71 -85.38 -62.41
CA THR A 397 -35.35 -84.23 -63.10
C THR A 397 -36.80 -83.94 -62.65
N TYR A 398 -37.05 -82.90 -61.83
CA TYR A 398 -37.02 -81.42 -62.05
C TYR A 398 -38.44 -80.92 -62.41
N GLU A 399 -39.11 -80.15 -61.53
CA GLU A 399 -39.16 -78.66 -61.50
C GLU A 399 -39.96 -78.07 -62.70
N LEU A 400 -40.77 -77.01 -62.60
CA LEU A 400 -41.03 -76.04 -61.53
C LEU A 400 -42.47 -75.46 -61.73
N GLU A 401 -42.90 -74.56 -60.84
CA GLU A 401 -44.03 -73.62 -61.01
C GLU A 401 -45.45 -74.23 -61.17
N GLY A 402 -46.46 -73.79 -60.44
CA GLY A 402 -46.54 -72.57 -59.63
C GLY A 402 -47.95 -72.01 -59.77
N VAL A 403 -48.93 -72.73 -59.21
CA VAL A 403 -50.36 -72.34 -59.32
C VAL A 403 -50.56 -71.01 -58.63
N PHE A 404 -50.61 -69.95 -59.44
CA PHE A 404 -50.96 -68.60 -59.01
C PHE A 404 -52.38 -68.59 -58.43
N TYR A 405 -52.50 -68.00 -57.25
CA TYR A 405 -53.70 -67.32 -56.74
C TYR A 405 -55.05 -68.02 -56.97
N SER A 406 -55.48 -68.77 -55.95
CA SER A 406 -56.87 -68.78 -55.52
C SER A 406 -56.86 -68.49 -54.01
N ASP A 407 -57.13 -67.24 -53.66
CA ASP A 407 -58.45 -66.81 -53.16
C ASP A 407 -58.81 -67.55 -51.87
N LEU A 408 -58.34 -67.06 -50.72
CA LEU A 408 -58.97 -66.00 -49.90
C LEU A 408 -60.34 -66.36 -49.31
N THR A 409 -60.50 -66.00 -48.03
CA THR A 409 -61.76 -65.94 -47.26
C THR A 409 -62.44 -67.27 -46.89
N ALA A 410 -61.77 -68.08 -46.08
CA ALA A 410 -62.44 -68.84 -45.01
C ALA A 410 -61.49 -69.02 -43.80
N GLU A 411 -62.03 -68.83 -42.60
CA GLU A 411 -61.30 -68.78 -41.32
C GLU A 411 -60.48 -70.05 -41.03
N CYS A 412 -59.16 -69.98 -41.15
CA CYS A 412 -58.28 -71.04 -40.64
C CYS A 412 -57.78 -70.69 -39.23
N SER A 413 -58.17 -71.50 -38.23
CA SER A 413 -57.68 -71.39 -36.85
C SER A 413 -56.16 -71.55 -36.72
N LEU A 414 -55.50 -72.06 -37.76
CA LEU A 414 -54.04 -72.16 -37.87
C LEU A 414 -53.37 -70.79 -38.13
N CYS A 415 -54.00 -69.87 -38.86
CA CYS A 415 -53.45 -68.52 -39.07
C CYS A 415 -53.37 -67.74 -37.76
N LYS A 416 -54.42 -67.81 -36.92
CA LYS A 416 -54.40 -67.21 -35.58
C LYS A 416 -53.33 -67.83 -34.67
N LYS A 417 -53.00 -69.11 -34.85
CA LYS A 417 -51.88 -69.76 -34.14
C LYS A 417 -50.52 -69.25 -34.61
N TYR A 418 -50.30 -69.14 -35.93
CA TYR A 418 -49.04 -68.58 -36.45
C TYR A 418 -48.88 -67.09 -36.15
N GLU A 419 -49.95 -66.30 -36.08
CA GLU A 419 -49.91 -64.93 -35.55
C GLU A 419 -49.53 -64.91 -34.06
N HIS A 420 -50.06 -65.84 -33.26
CA HIS A 420 -49.70 -65.94 -31.84
C HIS A 420 -48.25 -66.42 -31.64
N GLU A 421 -47.79 -67.41 -32.40
CA GLU A 421 -46.40 -67.91 -32.39
C GLU A 421 -45.42 -66.84 -32.89
N LEU A 422 -45.77 -66.04 -33.90
CA LEU A 422 -44.99 -64.87 -34.30
C LEU A 422 -45.01 -63.76 -33.24
N SER A 423 -46.10 -63.61 -32.47
CA SER A 423 -46.18 -62.67 -31.36
C SER A 423 -45.32 -63.12 -30.19
N THR A 424 -45.40 -64.39 -29.77
CA THR A 424 -44.55 -64.93 -28.70
C THR A 424 -43.08 -64.92 -29.09
N LEU A 425 -42.73 -65.24 -30.34
CA LEU A 425 -41.34 -65.17 -30.81
C LEU A 425 -40.82 -63.73 -30.86
N LYS A 426 -41.66 -62.74 -31.20
CA LYS A 426 -41.30 -61.31 -31.10
C LYS A 426 -41.14 -60.87 -29.65
N GLU A 427 -42.00 -61.31 -28.73
CA GLU A 427 -41.86 -61.05 -27.31
C GLU A 427 -40.60 -61.70 -26.72
N GLU A 428 -40.28 -62.94 -27.10
CA GLU A 428 -39.05 -63.63 -26.68
C GLU A 428 -37.81 -62.92 -27.24
N TYR A 429 -37.85 -62.45 -28.49
CA TYR A 429 -36.79 -61.65 -29.08
C TYR A 429 -36.60 -60.30 -28.35
N GLU A 430 -37.68 -59.57 -28.04
CA GLU A 430 -37.59 -58.33 -27.25
C GLU A 430 -37.12 -58.60 -25.81
N ARG A 431 -37.58 -59.68 -25.16
CA ARG A 431 -37.08 -60.10 -23.84
C ARG A 431 -35.60 -60.47 -23.89
N TYR A 432 -35.14 -61.12 -24.96
CA TYR A 432 -33.72 -61.46 -25.17
C TYR A 432 -32.88 -60.20 -25.42
N LYS A 433 -33.36 -59.28 -26.25
CA LYS A 433 -32.76 -57.96 -26.52
C LYS A 433 -32.65 -57.10 -25.26
N ILE A 434 -33.70 -57.03 -24.45
CA ILE A 434 -33.68 -56.36 -23.14
C ILE A 434 -32.69 -57.04 -22.19
N ARG A 435 -32.67 -58.37 -22.12
CA ARG A 435 -31.75 -59.13 -21.27
C ARG A 435 -30.28 -58.97 -21.70
N ALA A 436 -29.99 -58.97 -23.00
CA ALA A 436 -28.67 -58.72 -23.56
C ALA A 436 -28.21 -57.27 -23.31
N GLN A 437 -29.08 -56.28 -23.49
CA GLN A 437 -28.80 -54.88 -23.14
C GLN A 437 -28.60 -54.70 -21.62
N ALA A 438 -29.36 -55.41 -20.78
CA ALA A 438 -29.18 -55.38 -19.33
C ALA A 438 -27.85 -56.00 -18.89
N ILE A 439 -27.38 -57.07 -19.54
CA ILE A 439 -26.07 -57.67 -19.28
C ILE A 439 -24.94 -56.75 -19.76
N LEU A 440 -25.06 -56.13 -20.95
CA LEU A 440 -24.07 -55.18 -21.46
C LEU A 440 -23.97 -53.90 -20.59
N LYS A 441 -25.10 -53.39 -20.09
CA LYS A 441 -25.11 -52.28 -19.12
C LYS A 441 -24.54 -52.72 -17.76
N SER A 442 -25.04 -53.81 -17.17
CA SER A 442 -24.61 -54.23 -15.82
C SER A 442 -23.16 -54.72 -15.75
N LYS A 443 -22.56 -55.19 -16.85
CA LYS A 443 -21.15 -55.61 -16.91
C LYS A 443 -20.19 -54.46 -17.29
N SER A 444 -20.68 -53.33 -17.78
CA SER A 444 -19.86 -52.11 -17.99
C SER A 444 -20.04 -51.06 -16.87
N LEU A 445 -21.17 -51.06 -16.15
CA LEU A 445 -21.48 -50.12 -15.06
C LEU A 445 -21.37 -50.73 -13.63
N LYS A 446 -20.37 -51.58 -13.33
CA LYS A 446 -20.19 -52.08 -11.94
C LYS A 446 -18.77 -52.08 -11.35
N GLU A 447 -17.71 -52.15 -12.16
CA GLU A 447 -16.33 -52.05 -11.63
C GLU A 447 -15.70 -50.68 -11.90
N ASN A 448 -15.98 -50.06 -13.06
CA ASN A 448 -15.44 -48.75 -13.40
C ASN A 448 -16.29 -47.58 -12.89
N THR A 449 -17.62 -47.74 -12.78
CA THR A 449 -18.53 -46.65 -12.38
C THR A 449 -18.36 -46.22 -10.94
N SER A 450 -18.20 -47.14 -9.99
CA SER A 450 -18.05 -46.75 -8.58
C SER A 450 -16.73 -46.05 -8.29
N GLN A 451 -15.66 -46.35 -9.03
CA GLN A 451 -14.40 -45.59 -8.95
C GLN A 451 -14.50 -44.24 -9.67
N ASP A 452 -15.12 -44.20 -10.85
CA ASP A 452 -15.39 -42.95 -11.57
C ASP A 452 -16.34 -42.02 -10.80
N GLU A 453 -17.32 -42.54 -10.07
CA GLU A 453 -18.26 -41.77 -9.24
C GLU A 453 -17.53 -41.14 -8.05
N VAL A 454 -16.73 -41.92 -7.30
CA VAL A 454 -15.90 -41.39 -6.21
C VAL A 454 -14.86 -40.38 -6.72
N LEU A 455 -14.24 -40.62 -7.88
CA LEU A 455 -13.33 -39.65 -8.50
C LEU A 455 -14.07 -38.39 -8.96
N ARG A 456 -15.31 -38.49 -9.46
CA ARG A 456 -16.15 -37.33 -9.81
C ARG A 456 -16.58 -36.54 -8.57
N GLU A 457 -16.91 -37.21 -7.47
CA GLU A 457 -17.20 -36.57 -6.19
C GLU A 457 -15.97 -35.81 -5.67
N GLN A 458 -14.80 -36.44 -5.63
CA GLN A 458 -13.54 -35.77 -5.26
C GLN A 458 -13.20 -34.61 -6.21
N MET A 459 -13.45 -34.74 -7.52
CA MET A 459 -13.23 -33.66 -8.48
C MET A 459 -14.23 -32.51 -8.28
N ASN A 460 -15.47 -32.81 -7.89
CA ASN A 460 -16.48 -31.82 -7.54
C ASN A 460 -16.14 -31.12 -6.21
N GLU A 461 -15.75 -31.85 -5.18
CA GLU A 461 -15.26 -31.28 -3.91
C GLU A 461 -14.05 -30.36 -4.13
N LEU A 462 -13.09 -30.77 -4.97
CA LEU A 462 -11.96 -29.93 -5.34
C LEU A 462 -12.40 -28.70 -6.14
N ARG A 463 -13.36 -28.82 -7.06
CA ARG A 463 -13.93 -27.65 -7.77
C ARG A 463 -14.68 -26.71 -6.83
N GLU A 464 -15.45 -27.23 -5.87
CA GLU A 464 -16.15 -26.42 -4.88
C GLU A 464 -15.18 -25.75 -3.90
N LYS A 465 -14.13 -26.46 -3.50
CA LYS A 465 -13.04 -25.89 -2.68
C LYS A 465 -12.25 -24.82 -3.44
N ILE A 466 -12.01 -25.00 -4.73
CA ILE A 466 -11.42 -23.95 -5.59
C ILE A 466 -12.37 -22.75 -5.68
N LYS A 467 -13.67 -22.96 -5.89
CA LYS A 467 -14.67 -21.87 -5.91
C LYS A 467 -14.75 -21.13 -4.57
N SER A 468 -14.78 -21.84 -3.44
CA SER A 468 -14.86 -21.21 -2.12
C SER A 468 -13.57 -20.46 -1.77
N MET A 469 -12.40 -20.99 -2.14
CA MET A 469 -11.12 -20.27 -2.04
C MET A 469 -11.08 -19.00 -2.91
N HIS A 470 -11.63 -19.04 -4.14
CA HIS A 470 -11.75 -17.82 -4.98
C HIS A 470 -12.69 -16.80 -4.33
N VAL A 471 -13.87 -17.22 -3.87
CA VAL A 471 -14.82 -16.32 -3.18
C VAL A 471 -14.22 -15.76 -1.89
N GLN A 472 -13.42 -16.53 -1.15
CA GLN A 472 -12.70 -16.02 0.03
C GLN A 472 -11.65 -14.98 -0.37
N HIS A 473 -10.82 -15.28 -1.37
CA HIS A 473 -9.82 -14.35 -1.89
C HIS A 473 -10.46 -13.06 -2.42
N ASP A 474 -11.53 -13.14 -3.19
CA ASP A 474 -12.24 -11.96 -3.74
C ASP A 474 -12.85 -11.11 -2.61
N ASN A 475 -13.40 -11.74 -1.56
CA ASN A 475 -13.88 -11.04 -0.37
C ASN A 475 -12.75 -10.40 0.45
N GLU A 476 -11.56 -11.01 0.51
CA GLU A 476 -10.38 -10.43 1.15
C GLU A 476 -9.80 -9.26 0.34
N MET A 477 -9.75 -9.40 -0.99
CA MET A 477 -9.37 -8.33 -1.91
C MET A 477 -10.33 -7.14 -1.81
N GLN A 478 -11.64 -7.37 -1.73
CA GLN A 478 -12.62 -6.29 -1.54
C GLN A 478 -12.43 -5.59 -0.19
N LYS A 479 -12.24 -6.34 0.91
CA LYS A 479 -11.93 -5.74 2.24
C LYS A 479 -10.63 -4.93 2.22
N ASN A 480 -9.61 -5.37 1.48
CA ASN A 480 -8.36 -4.64 1.33
C ASN A 480 -8.56 -3.36 0.51
N LEU A 481 -9.35 -3.39 -0.56
CA LEU A 481 -9.77 -2.21 -1.32
C LEU A 481 -10.54 -1.21 -0.45
N ASP A 482 -11.58 -1.65 0.26
CA ASP A 482 -12.38 -0.81 1.16
C ASP A 482 -11.51 -0.18 2.25
N LYS A 483 -10.52 -0.91 2.76
CA LYS A 483 -9.54 -0.42 3.74
C LYS A 483 -8.59 0.60 3.12
N ILE A 484 -8.07 0.37 1.92
CA ILE A 484 -7.26 1.34 1.17
C ILE A 484 -8.04 2.64 0.92
N ASP A 485 -9.30 2.55 0.52
CA ASP A 485 -10.18 3.72 0.33
C ASP A 485 -10.48 4.45 1.64
N SER A 486 -10.62 3.72 2.75
CA SER A 486 -10.77 4.32 4.08
C SER A 486 -9.50 5.10 4.49
N LEU A 487 -8.32 4.55 4.20
CA LEU A 487 -7.03 5.18 4.49
C LEU A 487 -6.79 6.39 3.58
N HIS A 488 -7.11 6.30 2.28
CA HIS A 488 -7.07 7.45 1.37
C HIS A 488 -7.99 8.59 1.83
N LYS A 489 -9.22 8.29 2.28
CA LYS A 489 -10.13 9.32 2.84
C LYS A 489 -9.55 9.98 4.10
N VAL A 490 -8.97 9.17 5.02
CA VAL A 490 -8.31 9.70 6.22
C VAL A 490 -7.12 10.59 5.86
N VAL A 491 -6.22 10.12 4.98
CA VAL A 491 -5.05 10.88 4.50
C VAL A 491 -5.47 12.19 3.83
N SER A 492 -6.48 12.18 2.96
CA SER A 492 -7.01 13.39 2.33
C SER A 492 -7.55 14.38 3.37
N SER A 493 -8.34 13.92 4.34
CA SER A 493 -8.88 14.78 5.40
C SER A 493 -7.78 15.38 6.30
N LEU A 494 -6.69 14.64 6.51
CA LEU A 494 -5.54 15.08 7.30
C LEU A 494 -4.66 16.06 6.52
N GLN A 495 -4.50 15.86 5.20
CA GLN A 495 -3.89 16.84 4.29
C GLN A 495 -4.69 18.15 4.23
N GLU A 496 -6.02 18.08 4.20
CA GLU A 496 -6.89 19.26 4.24
C GLU A 496 -6.77 20.01 5.57
N LYS A 497 -6.75 19.31 6.71
CA LYS A 497 -6.48 19.92 8.04
C LYS A 497 -5.13 20.62 8.09
N HIS A 498 -4.04 19.93 7.74
CA HIS A 498 -2.70 20.53 7.71
C HIS A 498 -2.61 21.72 6.74
N LYS A 499 -3.39 21.73 5.65
CA LYS A 499 -3.49 22.87 4.73
C LYS A 499 -4.26 24.03 5.36
N ALA A 500 -5.34 23.77 6.10
CA ALA A 500 -6.08 24.78 6.84
C ALA A 500 -5.24 25.40 7.97
N GLU A 501 -4.57 24.58 8.79
CA GLU A 501 -3.65 25.00 9.85
C GLU A 501 -2.50 25.85 9.29
N ARG A 502 -1.87 25.41 8.19
CA ARG A 502 -0.83 26.22 7.51
C ARG A 502 -1.37 27.58 7.05
N ASN A 503 -2.57 27.61 6.47
CA ASN A 503 -3.19 28.86 6.02
C ASN A 503 -3.54 29.78 7.21
N GLN A 504 -3.98 29.21 8.33
CA GLN A 504 -4.23 29.95 9.57
C GLN A 504 -2.93 30.57 10.11
N MET A 505 -1.85 29.79 10.26
CA MET A 505 -0.54 30.31 10.68
C MET A 505 -0.02 31.41 9.75
N ILE A 506 -0.18 31.26 8.43
CA ILE A 506 0.17 32.30 7.45
C ILE A 506 -0.66 33.57 7.67
N SER A 507 -1.98 33.44 7.91
CA SER A 507 -2.87 34.58 8.18
C SER A 507 -2.52 35.28 9.51
N GLU A 508 -2.17 34.52 10.55
CA GLU A 508 -1.75 35.06 11.85
C GLU A 508 -0.42 35.83 11.73
N HIS A 509 0.57 35.29 11.01
CA HIS A 509 1.82 36.00 10.74
C HIS A 509 1.62 37.24 9.85
N GLN A 510 0.75 37.18 8.83
CA GLN A 510 0.39 38.36 8.03
C GLN A 510 -0.32 39.44 8.88
N HIS A 511 -1.15 39.03 9.83
CA HIS A 511 -1.80 39.94 10.77
C HIS A 511 -0.77 40.62 11.69
N GLN A 512 0.10 39.84 12.34
CA GLN A 512 1.20 40.36 13.17
C GLN A 512 2.12 41.32 12.41
N LEU A 513 2.46 41.01 11.16
CA LEU A 513 3.24 41.90 10.29
C LEU A 513 2.49 43.21 10.01
N SER A 514 1.20 43.15 9.72
CA SER A 514 0.35 44.34 9.49
C SER A 514 0.24 45.21 10.75
N GLU A 515 0.15 44.61 11.94
CA GLU A 515 0.16 45.33 13.22
C GLU A 515 1.50 46.02 13.46
N LEU A 516 2.63 45.31 13.35
CA LEU A 516 3.97 45.86 13.49
C LEU A 516 4.25 46.97 12.47
N GLU A 517 3.86 46.80 11.21
CA GLU A 517 3.91 47.86 10.21
C GLU A 517 3.05 49.06 10.61
N GLY A 518 1.87 48.82 11.18
CA GLY A 518 0.97 49.86 11.69
C GLY A 518 1.59 50.64 12.84
N GLU A 519 2.28 49.97 13.77
CA GLU A 519 3.03 50.60 14.86
C GLU A 519 4.24 51.38 14.35
N LEU A 520 5.01 50.83 13.41
CA LEU A 520 6.14 51.50 12.77
C LEU A 520 5.66 52.75 12.01
N LYS A 521 4.52 52.68 11.30
CA LYS A 521 3.87 53.84 10.66
C LYS A 521 3.40 54.87 11.70
N LYS A 522 2.89 54.46 12.86
CA LYS A 522 2.53 55.36 13.99
C LYS A 522 3.78 56.02 14.59
N GLN A 523 4.86 55.27 14.82
CA GLN A 523 6.14 55.78 15.33
C GLN A 523 6.74 56.81 14.35
N ARG A 524 6.83 56.48 13.05
CA ARG A 524 7.27 57.44 12.01
C ARG A 524 6.43 58.72 12.02
N LYS A 525 5.10 58.63 12.12
CA LYS A 525 4.21 59.81 12.23
C LYS A 525 4.49 60.64 13.49
N ARG A 526 4.70 60.00 14.65
CA ARG A 526 5.06 60.70 15.90
C ARG A 526 6.41 61.39 15.79
N THR A 527 7.43 60.71 15.24
CA THR A 527 8.76 61.30 15.04
C THR A 527 8.71 62.48 14.06
N VAL A 528 7.95 62.37 12.97
CA VAL A 528 7.74 63.49 12.02
C VAL A 528 6.97 64.64 12.67
N SER A 529 5.94 64.38 13.50
CA SER A 529 5.25 65.43 14.26
C SER A 529 6.19 66.14 15.22
N MET A 530 6.98 65.39 15.98
CA MET A 530 7.97 65.93 16.92
C MET A 530 9.05 66.74 16.20
N LEU A 531 9.50 66.31 15.01
CA LEU A 531 10.41 67.10 14.18
C LEU A 531 9.75 68.40 13.71
N ILE A 532 8.50 68.37 13.23
CA ILE A 532 7.76 69.57 12.84
C ILE A 532 7.56 70.53 14.04
N GLU A 533 7.23 70.01 15.22
CA GLU A 533 7.12 70.79 16.46
C GLU A 533 8.48 71.43 16.84
N LYS A 534 9.58 70.69 16.68
CA LYS A 534 10.94 71.21 16.93
C LYS A 534 11.40 72.20 15.87
N ASP A 535 11.06 72.00 14.60
CA ASP A 535 11.32 72.96 13.53
C ASP A 535 10.52 74.27 13.76
N GLN A 536 9.26 74.17 14.21
CA GLN A 536 8.45 75.32 14.62
C GLN A 536 9.00 76.02 15.88
N GLU A 537 9.53 75.27 16.85
CA GLU A 537 10.22 75.84 18.02
C GLU A 537 11.51 76.54 17.60
N ILE A 538 12.30 75.95 16.69
CA ILE A 538 13.50 76.57 16.12
C ILE A 538 13.13 77.83 15.31
N GLU A 539 12.05 77.82 14.55
CA GLU A 539 11.56 78.99 13.79
C GLU A 539 10.99 80.09 14.72
N SER A 540 10.38 79.70 15.84
CA SER A 540 9.95 80.59 16.93
C SER A 540 11.14 81.21 17.66
N LEU A 541 12.18 80.42 17.96
CA LEU A 541 13.42 80.90 18.56
C LEU A 541 14.23 81.76 17.60
N ARG A 542 14.25 81.45 16.29
CA ARG A 542 14.86 82.29 15.25
C ARG A 542 14.12 83.60 15.05
N SER A 543 12.79 83.61 15.12
CA SER A 543 12.01 84.86 15.07
C SER A 543 12.14 85.69 16.35
N LEU A 544 12.29 85.07 17.52
CA LEU A 544 12.69 85.75 18.76
C LEU A 544 14.13 86.30 18.71
N ALA A 545 15.07 85.56 18.13
CA ALA A 545 16.47 85.97 17.97
C ALA A 545 16.66 87.03 16.86
N ASN A 546 15.74 87.10 15.89
CA ASN A 546 15.66 88.17 14.89
C ASN A 546 14.94 89.43 15.43
N LEU A 547 14.50 89.43 16.69
CA LEU A 547 14.13 90.67 17.38
C LEU A 547 15.43 91.46 17.63
N PRO A 548 15.52 92.76 17.31
CA PRO A 548 16.77 93.50 17.40
C PRO A 548 17.16 93.79 18.85
N SER A 549 17.77 92.81 19.50
CA SER A 549 18.51 93.01 20.76
C SER A 549 19.82 93.71 20.43
N TYR A 550 19.98 94.92 20.95
CA TYR A 550 21.25 95.64 20.95
C TYR A 550 22.35 94.79 21.61
N ASP A 551 23.58 94.98 21.14
CA ASP A 551 24.85 94.55 21.72
C ASP A 551 25.05 93.06 22.01
N ASN A 552 25.72 92.36 21.07
CA ASN A 552 27.02 91.78 21.41
C ASN A 552 27.91 91.54 20.16
N ASP A 553 28.65 92.55 19.75
CA ASP A 553 29.80 92.41 18.85
C ASP A 553 30.95 91.70 19.59
N PHE A 554 30.97 90.36 19.60
CA PHE A 554 32.19 89.63 19.98
C PHE A 554 32.30 88.24 19.32
N TYR A 555 33.34 88.09 18.51
CA TYR A 555 33.76 86.88 17.79
C TYR A 555 32.83 86.31 16.71
N SER A 556 32.92 86.90 15.52
CA SER A 556 32.62 86.21 14.26
C SER A 556 33.80 86.34 13.28
N GLU A 557 34.83 85.50 13.42
CA GLU A 557 35.88 85.38 12.40
C GLU A 557 36.54 83.98 12.36
N SER A 558 35.98 83.07 11.56
CA SER A 558 36.76 82.12 10.75
C SER A 558 35.89 81.56 9.62
N LYS A 559 36.26 81.83 8.37
CA LYS A 559 35.52 81.36 7.18
C LYS A 559 35.85 79.89 6.87
N PRO A 560 34.91 79.14 6.26
CA PRO A 560 35.21 77.82 5.72
C PRO A 560 35.95 77.93 4.38
N THR A 561 36.98 77.11 4.18
CA THR A 561 37.59 76.86 2.86
C THR A 561 37.15 75.52 2.32
N THR A 562 36.50 75.56 1.16
CA THR A 562 36.02 74.41 0.39
C THR A 562 37.12 73.92 -0.55
N GLU A 563 37.48 72.63 -0.56
CA GLU A 563 38.09 72.02 -1.76
C GLU A 563 37.96 70.49 -1.85
N SER A 564 37.22 70.07 -2.89
CA SER A 564 37.46 68.92 -3.79
C SER A 564 38.15 67.61 -3.31
N ALA A 565 37.30 66.61 -3.05
CA ALA A 565 37.26 65.31 -3.75
C ALA A 565 38.38 64.23 -3.66
N GLN A 566 37.87 62.99 -3.47
CA GLN A 566 38.29 61.72 -4.11
C GLN A 566 39.38 60.80 -3.51
N THR A 567 38.89 59.64 -3.01
CA THR A 567 39.26 58.27 -3.50
C THR A 567 40.21 57.38 -2.66
N ARG A 568 39.58 56.31 -2.10
CA ARG A 568 40.02 54.90 -1.91
C ARG A 568 40.78 54.40 -0.66
N VAL A 569 40.21 53.30 -0.15
CA VAL A 569 40.82 52.06 0.39
C VAL A 569 41.26 52.04 1.87
N SER A 570 40.56 51.18 2.63
CA SER A 570 40.86 50.64 3.97
C SER A 570 42.15 49.77 3.97
N PRO A 571 42.67 49.23 5.11
CA PRO A 571 42.09 49.16 6.46
C PRO A 571 43.07 49.41 7.64
N GLU A 572 42.62 49.03 8.83
CA GLU A 572 43.38 48.65 10.04
C GLU A 572 43.82 49.71 11.08
N ARG A 573 43.26 49.50 12.29
CA ARG A 573 43.81 49.66 13.67
C ARG A 573 43.55 50.96 14.46
N SER A 574 43.03 50.68 15.66
CA SER A 574 43.19 51.38 16.95
C SER A 574 42.78 52.85 17.06
N ASP A 575 41.52 53.05 17.47
CA ASP A 575 41.09 54.21 18.25
C ASP A 575 40.19 53.71 19.42
N GLU A 576 40.80 53.35 20.55
CA GLU A 576 40.07 53.07 21.82
C GLU A 576 40.00 54.30 22.75
N ASN A 577 40.58 55.45 22.37
CA ASN A 577 40.84 56.54 23.29
C ASN A 577 39.81 57.68 23.33
N THR A 578 38.78 57.69 22.47
CA THR A 578 37.78 58.77 22.45
C THR A 578 36.73 58.65 23.58
N SER A 579 36.60 57.48 24.20
CA SER A 579 35.56 57.22 25.22
C SER A 579 35.87 57.81 26.61
N LEU A 580 37.14 58.15 26.90
CA LEU A 580 37.56 58.45 28.28
C LEU A 580 37.25 59.90 28.70
N ASP A 581 37.35 60.86 27.77
CA ASP A 581 37.14 62.29 28.05
C ASP A 581 35.64 62.64 28.19
N GLU A 582 34.77 61.93 27.46
CA GLU A 582 33.31 62.05 27.62
C GLU A 582 32.84 61.53 28.99
N GLU A 583 33.38 60.40 29.46
CA GLU A 583 33.07 59.89 30.80
C GLU A 583 33.62 60.79 31.92
N GLN A 584 34.80 61.40 31.75
CA GLN A 584 35.38 62.30 32.75
C GLN A 584 34.62 63.63 32.86
N THR A 585 34.19 64.21 31.73
CA THR A 585 33.40 65.46 31.72
C THR A 585 32.01 65.26 32.33
N VAL A 586 31.35 64.14 32.04
CA VAL A 586 30.06 63.78 32.67
C VAL A 586 30.22 63.55 34.18
N ASN A 587 31.27 62.87 34.63
CA ASN A 587 31.55 62.67 36.06
C ASN A 587 31.89 63.97 36.82
N LEU A 588 32.46 64.97 36.14
CA LEU A 588 32.76 66.27 36.74
C LEU A 588 31.49 67.13 36.91
N LEU A 589 30.55 67.06 35.95
CA LEU A 589 29.24 67.68 36.06
C LEU A 589 28.38 67.07 37.18
N LEU A 590 28.45 65.75 37.37
CA LEU A 590 27.69 65.04 38.41
C LEU A 590 28.14 65.35 39.85
N LYS A 591 29.37 65.84 40.05
CA LYS A 591 29.94 66.13 41.38
C LYS A 591 29.71 67.55 41.89
N ASN A 592 29.29 68.48 41.02
CA ASN A 592 29.29 69.92 41.31
C ASN A 592 27.90 70.53 41.60
N THR A 593 26.83 69.75 41.67
CA THR A 593 25.50 70.23 42.08
C THR A 593 25.35 70.21 43.62
N PRO A 594 25.24 71.36 44.30
CA PRO A 594 25.01 71.39 45.74
C PRO A 594 23.60 70.90 46.10
N SER A 595 23.50 70.15 47.19
CA SER A 595 22.27 69.52 47.65
C SER A 595 21.18 70.54 47.98
N GLY A 596 19.98 70.31 47.42
CA GLY A 596 18.74 71.01 47.73
C GLY A 596 17.57 70.01 47.74
N PRO A 597 16.45 70.31 48.42
CA PRO A 597 15.43 69.31 48.78
C PRO A 597 14.56 68.88 47.59
N GLY A 598 15.14 68.12 46.68
CA GLY A 598 14.55 67.69 45.42
C GLY A 598 15.15 66.39 44.89
N ASP A 599 15.61 65.48 45.76
CA ASP A 599 16.34 64.25 45.37
C ASP A 599 15.49 63.17 44.66
N MET A 600 14.17 63.37 44.54
CA MET A 600 13.27 62.36 43.95
C MET A 600 13.56 62.03 42.46
N PRO A 601 13.86 62.99 41.57
CA PRO A 601 14.27 62.70 40.20
C PRO A 601 15.66 62.06 40.14
N LEU A 602 16.61 62.46 41.00
CA LEU A 602 17.97 61.92 41.00
C LEU A 602 17.96 60.44 41.42
N LEU A 603 17.18 60.08 42.44
CA LEU A 603 16.98 58.69 42.84
C LEU A 603 16.29 57.87 41.73
N HIS A 604 15.31 58.46 41.02
CA HIS A 604 14.66 57.80 39.89
C HIS A 604 15.62 57.55 38.72
N PHE A 605 16.44 58.53 38.34
CA PHE A 605 17.48 58.35 37.32
C PHE A 605 18.52 57.30 37.73
N ALA A 606 18.97 57.30 38.98
CA ALA A 606 19.88 56.27 39.50
C ALA A 606 19.25 54.86 39.52
N GLN A 607 17.93 54.77 39.77
CA GLN A 607 17.21 53.51 39.69
C GLN A 607 17.03 53.04 38.23
N GLU A 608 16.82 53.96 37.28
CA GLU A 608 16.77 53.63 35.85
C GLU A 608 18.13 53.22 35.29
N THR A 609 19.23 53.87 35.67
CA THR A 609 20.58 53.46 35.25
C THR A 609 20.90 52.08 35.80
N ALA A 610 20.63 51.82 37.09
CA ALA A 610 20.81 50.48 37.68
C ALA A 610 19.98 49.40 36.97
N ARG A 611 18.73 49.70 36.56
CA ARG A 611 17.92 48.77 35.75
C ARG A 611 18.54 48.52 34.37
N LYS A 612 19.00 49.56 33.68
CA LYS A 612 19.69 49.47 32.38
C LYS A 612 21.01 48.70 32.50
N GLU A 613 21.78 48.89 33.56
CA GLU A 613 23.02 48.14 33.84
C GLU A 613 22.76 46.66 34.08
N VAL A 614 21.73 46.31 34.87
CA VAL A 614 21.31 44.91 35.07
C VAL A 614 20.82 44.29 33.75
N GLU A 615 20.06 45.02 32.95
CA GLU A 615 19.62 44.56 31.64
C GLU A 615 20.81 44.33 30.69
N ILE A 616 21.72 45.30 30.57
CA ILE A 616 22.97 45.22 29.79
C ILE A 616 23.83 44.05 30.27
N SER A 617 23.96 43.83 31.58
CA SER A 617 24.67 42.69 32.17
C SER A 617 24.01 41.36 31.77
N SER A 618 22.68 41.29 31.83
CA SER A 618 21.91 40.10 31.39
C SER A 618 22.08 39.84 29.88
N LEU A 619 22.11 40.89 29.06
CA LEU A 619 22.31 40.81 27.61
C LEU A 619 23.75 40.43 27.27
N ARG A 620 24.75 40.93 28.00
CA ARG A 620 26.16 40.51 27.88
C ARG A 620 26.33 39.03 28.26
N CYS A 621 25.67 38.57 29.32
CA CYS A 621 25.67 37.16 29.73
C CYS A 621 25.01 36.27 28.66
N LYS A 622 23.82 36.63 28.16
CA LYS A 622 23.15 35.94 27.05
C LYS A 622 24.00 35.92 25.77
N LYS A 623 24.64 37.05 25.42
CA LYS A 623 25.59 37.13 24.30
C LYS A 623 26.74 36.15 24.47
N TYR A 624 27.39 36.12 25.64
CA TYR A 624 28.48 35.18 25.92
C TYR A 624 28.03 33.71 25.85
N GLN A 625 26.84 33.38 26.35
CA GLN A 625 26.26 32.05 26.25
C GLN A 625 26.02 31.65 24.78
N LEU A 626 25.43 32.54 23.97
CA LEU A 626 25.20 32.32 22.54
C LEU A 626 26.52 32.22 21.74
N GLU A 627 27.52 33.03 22.05
CA GLU A 627 28.86 32.92 21.45
C GLU A 627 29.55 31.61 21.80
N THR A 628 29.39 31.13 23.04
CA THR A 628 29.95 29.85 23.48
C THR A 628 29.25 28.69 22.77
N ALA A 629 27.91 28.67 22.74
CA ALA A 629 27.13 27.68 22.00
C ALA A 629 27.44 27.70 20.48
N LEU A 630 27.71 28.87 19.90
CA LEU A 630 28.12 29.01 18.50
C LEU A 630 29.51 28.40 18.26
N ARG A 631 30.49 28.62 19.15
CA ARG A 631 31.81 27.97 19.07
C ARG A 631 31.71 26.46 19.24
N GLU A 632 30.91 25.98 20.18
CA GLU A 632 30.65 24.54 20.38
C GLU A 632 29.99 23.92 19.14
N LEU A 633 29.01 24.59 18.53
CA LEU A 633 28.37 24.15 17.30
C LEU A 633 29.36 24.14 16.11
N GLN A 634 30.25 25.13 16.01
CA GLN A 634 31.32 25.15 15.00
C GLN A 634 32.31 23.99 15.19
N HIS A 635 32.73 23.69 16.43
CA HIS A 635 33.57 22.53 16.72
C HIS A 635 32.84 21.20 16.44
N ALA A 636 31.55 21.10 16.76
CA ALA A 636 30.73 19.93 16.43
C ALA A 636 30.58 19.74 14.91
N ALA A 637 30.39 20.83 14.16
CA ALA A 637 30.34 20.81 12.70
C ALA A 637 31.67 20.37 12.08
N LEU A 638 32.79 20.97 12.50
CA LEU A 638 34.14 20.63 12.02
C LEU A 638 34.51 19.17 12.33
N THR A 639 34.22 18.67 13.54
CA THR A 639 34.48 17.26 13.87
C THR A 639 33.57 16.31 13.11
N LYS A 640 32.34 16.72 12.75
CA LYS A 640 31.49 15.93 11.84
C LYS A 640 32.06 15.93 10.43
N GLU A 641 32.47 17.08 9.89
CA GLU A 641 33.11 17.20 8.58
C GLU A 641 34.38 16.35 8.47
N GLN A 642 35.24 16.36 9.50
CA GLN A 642 36.41 15.50 9.60
C GLN A 642 36.03 14.01 9.51
N ARG A 643 35.07 13.53 10.31
CA ARG A 643 34.58 12.14 10.23
C ARG A 643 34.03 11.79 8.85
N MET A 644 33.23 12.68 8.25
CA MET A 644 32.71 12.47 6.88
C MET A 644 33.86 12.40 5.86
N SER A 645 34.91 13.22 6.01
CA SER A 645 36.08 13.17 5.12
C SER A 645 36.89 11.89 5.28
N GLU A 646 37.04 11.36 6.50
CA GLU A 646 37.67 10.07 6.77
C GLU A 646 36.86 8.90 6.19
N GLU A 647 35.53 8.94 6.31
CA GLU A 647 34.62 7.97 5.71
C GLU A 647 34.65 8.03 4.18
N LEU A 648 34.69 9.22 3.58
CA LEU A 648 34.86 9.40 2.13
C LEU A 648 36.18 8.79 1.65
N ILE A 649 37.31 9.11 2.30
CA ILE A 649 38.62 8.53 1.97
C ILE A 649 38.59 7.00 2.09
N ARG A 650 37.94 6.46 3.14
CA ARG A 650 37.79 5.01 3.33
C ARG A 650 36.93 4.36 2.24
N LEU A 651 35.84 5.00 1.83
CA LEU A 651 34.96 4.53 0.75
C LEU A 651 35.66 4.62 -0.61
N GLU A 652 36.39 5.69 -0.88
CA GLU A 652 37.26 5.83 -2.05
C GLU A 652 38.31 4.71 -2.09
N GLU A 653 39.00 4.43 -0.97
CA GLU A 653 39.95 3.31 -0.88
C GLU A 653 39.30 1.94 -1.15
N LEU A 654 38.05 1.72 -0.69
CA LEU A 654 37.28 0.50 -0.98
C LEU A 654 36.85 0.43 -2.45
N VAL A 655 36.39 1.52 -3.04
CA VAL A 655 36.04 1.61 -4.47
C VAL A 655 37.28 1.41 -5.34
N HIS A 656 38.43 2.00 -4.97
CA HIS A 656 39.70 1.75 -5.63
C HIS A 656 40.15 0.30 -5.46
N LYS A 657 40.00 -0.32 -4.28
CA LYS A 657 40.25 -1.75 -4.09
C LYS A 657 39.36 -2.60 -5.02
N GLN A 658 38.06 -2.35 -5.06
CA GLN A 658 37.14 -3.10 -5.91
C GLN A 658 37.39 -2.89 -7.41
N LYS A 659 37.79 -1.68 -7.84
CA LYS A 659 38.24 -1.41 -9.21
C LYS A 659 39.49 -2.22 -9.56
N ARG A 660 40.48 -2.26 -8.67
CA ARG A 660 41.69 -3.09 -8.84
C ARG A 660 41.36 -4.58 -8.91
N ASP A 661 40.45 -5.06 -8.06
CA ASP A 661 40.03 -6.46 -8.05
C ASP A 661 39.24 -6.84 -9.32
N LYS A 662 38.37 -5.97 -9.85
CA LYS A 662 37.70 -6.17 -11.14
C LYS A 662 38.66 -6.10 -12.35
N SER A 663 39.65 -5.21 -12.34
CA SER A 663 40.67 -5.12 -13.40
C SER A 663 41.59 -6.36 -13.47
N ARG A 664 41.64 -7.19 -12.42
CA ARG A 664 42.49 -8.39 -12.36
C ARG A 664 41.93 -9.60 -13.12
N GLU A 665 40.64 -9.64 -13.41
CA GLU A 665 39.98 -10.84 -13.99
C GLU A 665 40.28 -11.07 -15.48
N GLY A 666 40.87 -10.08 -16.19
CA GLY A 666 40.95 -10.08 -17.65
C GLY A 666 42.24 -10.63 -18.30
N ALA A 667 43.40 -10.01 -18.06
CA ALA A 667 44.50 -10.09 -19.04
C ALA A 667 45.96 -10.14 -18.52
N ASN A 668 46.22 -9.93 -17.21
CA ASN A 668 47.58 -9.60 -16.73
C ASN A 668 48.37 -10.72 -16.04
N LEU A 669 47.80 -11.92 -15.84
CA LEU A 669 48.44 -12.97 -15.02
C LEU A 669 49.72 -13.56 -15.63
N GLU A 670 49.75 -13.89 -16.93
CA GLU A 670 50.95 -14.44 -17.58
C GLU A 670 52.07 -13.39 -17.73
N TYR A 671 51.72 -12.11 -17.97
CA TYR A 671 52.71 -11.03 -17.96
C TYR A 671 53.28 -10.81 -16.56
N LEU A 672 52.43 -10.75 -15.53
CA LEU A 672 52.86 -10.62 -14.14
C LEU A 672 53.77 -11.78 -13.70
N LYS A 673 53.40 -13.02 -14.04
CA LYS A 673 54.21 -14.24 -13.84
C LYS A 673 55.59 -14.11 -14.47
N ASN A 674 55.68 -13.63 -15.72
CA ASN A 674 56.95 -13.41 -16.41
C ASN A 674 57.80 -12.29 -15.77
N VAL A 675 57.17 -11.21 -15.28
CA VAL A 675 57.87 -10.11 -14.59
C VAL A 675 58.34 -10.55 -13.18
N ILE A 676 57.53 -11.29 -12.43
CA ILE A 676 57.92 -11.85 -11.12
C ILE A 676 59.04 -12.88 -11.27
N TYR A 677 58.95 -13.77 -12.28
CA TYR A 677 59.99 -14.74 -12.60
C TYR A 677 61.33 -14.04 -12.91
N LYS A 678 61.31 -12.99 -13.74
CA LYS A 678 62.51 -12.16 -13.99
C LYS A 678 62.99 -11.41 -12.75
N PHE A 679 62.10 -10.88 -11.91
CA PHE A 679 62.46 -10.20 -10.66
C PHE A 679 63.21 -11.13 -9.68
N LEU A 680 62.79 -12.40 -9.57
CA LEU A 680 63.41 -13.40 -8.72
C LEU A 680 64.79 -13.83 -9.24
N ILE A 681 64.97 -13.95 -10.56
CA ILE A 681 66.21 -14.44 -11.19
C ILE A 681 67.23 -13.33 -11.43
N CYS A 682 66.81 -12.08 -11.69
CA CYS A 682 67.73 -10.96 -11.88
C CYS A 682 68.59 -10.72 -10.62
N THR A 683 69.91 -10.72 -10.79
CA THR A 683 70.90 -10.38 -9.76
C THR A 683 71.22 -8.88 -9.70
N ASP A 684 71.05 -8.16 -10.82
CA ASP A 684 71.26 -6.71 -10.91
C ASP A 684 70.16 -5.92 -10.18
N SER A 685 70.57 -4.98 -9.33
CA SER A 685 69.69 -4.07 -8.59
C SER A 685 68.86 -3.17 -9.50
N ALA A 686 69.45 -2.64 -10.57
CA ALA A 686 68.75 -1.73 -11.49
C ALA A 686 67.68 -2.46 -12.33
N GLY A 687 68.01 -3.64 -12.84
CA GLY A 687 67.05 -4.55 -13.49
C GLY A 687 65.91 -4.97 -12.56
N ARG A 688 66.25 -5.34 -11.31
CA ARG A 688 65.25 -5.75 -10.31
C ARG A 688 64.33 -4.58 -9.90
N GLN A 689 64.84 -3.35 -9.81
CA GLN A 689 64.03 -2.14 -9.57
C GLN A 689 63.08 -1.84 -10.75
N LYS A 690 63.52 -2.00 -12.00
CA LYS A 690 62.65 -1.87 -13.19
C LYS A 690 61.52 -2.91 -13.18
N MET A 691 61.82 -4.16 -12.83
CA MET A 691 60.80 -5.20 -12.68
C MET A 691 59.86 -4.92 -11.49
N LEU A 692 60.35 -4.36 -10.38
CA LEU A 692 59.51 -3.92 -9.26
C LEU A 692 58.52 -2.82 -9.68
N ASN A 693 58.98 -1.81 -10.42
CA ASN A 693 58.11 -0.75 -10.95
C ASN A 693 57.06 -1.30 -11.93
N ALA A 694 57.40 -2.33 -12.71
CA ALA A 694 56.44 -3.05 -13.53
C ALA A 694 55.41 -3.78 -12.67
N ILE A 695 55.82 -4.56 -11.65
CA ILE A 695 54.91 -5.26 -10.70
C ILE A 695 53.96 -4.26 -10.02
N VAL A 696 54.49 -3.15 -9.51
CA VAL A 696 53.74 -2.05 -8.85
C VAL A 696 52.68 -1.45 -9.78
N THR A 697 52.99 -1.34 -11.07
CA THR A 697 52.08 -0.81 -12.09
C THR A 697 51.03 -1.85 -12.50
N ILE A 698 51.41 -3.10 -12.76
CA ILE A 698 50.53 -4.21 -13.16
C ILE A 698 49.52 -4.57 -12.06
N LEU A 699 49.94 -4.53 -10.79
CA LEU A 699 49.09 -4.81 -9.63
C LEU A 699 48.35 -3.58 -9.08
N GLU A 700 48.50 -2.42 -9.73
CA GLU A 700 47.88 -1.14 -9.36
C GLU A 700 48.03 -0.80 -7.88
N PHE A 701 49.27 -0.79 -7.36
CA PHE A 701 49.47 -0.46 -5.94
C PHE A 701 48.96 0.95 -5.62
N SER A 702 48.24 1.07 -4.50
CA SER A 702 47.82 2.35 -3.91
C SER A 702 49.05 3.22 -3.62
N PRO A 703 48.98 4.56 -3.68
CA PRO A 703 50.12 5.43 -3.34
C PRO A 703 50.79 5.03 -2.02
N LYS A 704 49.98 4.77 -0.97
CA LYS A 704 50.45 4.29 0.34
C LYS A 704 51.19 2.94 0.29
N GLU A 705 50.83 2.06 -0.64
CA GLU A 705 51.50 0.76 -0.86
C GLU A 705 52.79 0.93 -1.67
N ARG A 706 52.78 1.82 -2.68
CA ARG A 706 53.97 2.19 -3.47
C ARG A 706 55.06 2.78 -2.56
N ASP A 707 54.69 3.74 -1.72
CA ASP A 707 55.62 4.42 -0.81
C ASP A 707 56.19 3.46 0.23
N LYS A 708 55.36 2.58 0.82
CA LYS A 708 55.83 1.51 1.74
C LYS A 708 56.80 0.54 1.07
N VAL A 709 56.52 0.12 -0.16
CA VAL A 709 57.39 -0.80 -0.90
C VAL A 709 58.68 -0.10 -1.29
N GLN A 710 58.61 1.14 -1.78
CA GLN A 710 59.78 1.92 -2.21
C GLN A 710 60.68 2.34 -1.03
N THR A 711 60.11 2.66 0.13
CA THR A 711 60.88 2.91 1.37
C THR A 711 61.51 1.62 1.90
N PHE A 712 60.77 0.51 1.97
CA PHE A 712 61.33 -0.79 2.38
C PHE A 712 62.47 -1.26 1.45
N TRP A 713 62.36 -0.98 0.14
CA TRP A 713 63.42 -1.32 -0.82
C TRP A 713 64.66 -0.42 -0.68
N LYS A 714 64.46 0.89 -0.47
CA LYS A 714 65.54 1.85 -0.19
C LYS A 714 66.32 1.55 1.09
N SER A 715 65.68 0.92 2.08
CA SER A 715 66.33 0.58 3.36
C SER A 715 67.10 -0.75 3.37
N ARG A 716 67.11 -1.50 2.25
CA ARG A 716 67.65 -2.88 2.20
C ARG A 716 68.89 -3.04 1.31
N TRP A 717 69.36 -1.97 0.68
CA TRP A 717 70.50 -1.94 -0.23
C TRP A 717 71.30 -0.64 -0.08
#